data_AF-A0A6A8Q4C8-F1
#
_entry.id   AF-A0A6A8Q4C8-F1
#
_cell.length_a   1.000
_cell.length_b   1.000
_cell.length_c   1.000
_cell.angle_alpha   90.00
_cell.angle_beta   90.00
_cell.angle_gamma   90.00
#
_symmetry.space_group_name_H-M   'P 1'
#
loop_
_entity.id
_entity.type
_entity.pdbx_description
1 polymer ?
#
loop_
_entity_poly.entity_id
_entity_poly.type
_entity_poly.pdbx_seq_one_letter_code
_entity_poly.pdbx_strand_id
1 'polypeptide(L)'
;MKKKNLSLQILALCVAAGSVPVLASKCTVTVKVKEKFNALKSQLQNLISKLSDEEQQELNEWLVNQEKEFKGDNSQGDNEIIKNIEEKINILTKKINEQKKQNSPSKDENKELNIAIEQLKKSKQELQNLIDFSAGQGIENSKAKEILDSTNIEENSSISEVKEKTNKINKAKQDLQNLIEDTKNKAKNEFDIKKQELKTLIESEKAKNIDKSEEQNVLNTTNVAESSNISDIKSKTKIIEEAIKSLTKKINEQENKQEFEQAKKDFEKIKKELQELIATPDAKEVGNIDDINKTLNEANIAQDWTISKIQDASNDLKNAKEQLENKINTTKHQVKQNFEAKKQELKTLIESAKAKNVDKSEAQNVFDTTNVTESSNISDIKSKTKNIEDAINSLTQKINDAKSHEVVPPSDEFLEIEKEFQGQKKQIESKLDEICSLKFNKTYSGQLIDESNESIKKRISQRVNEVYGDYPGYETKYYYRRAYNERNKEDCKKYINQLKNIYKIVDMYANYLKEILKYIESEDAKLSDEIKQKIMEKYVSDPTESSRSNIENLNWDYYVRNEDNVKFIAEKKKVFDNSLAKVKQAIFNKMINDMFEKTDEASVYKIKTFLPDKTIRDEKQLYFDKSLPLFKLFSKVRVNFNTFLEGTKIKGIYEQDGKLRFEGFIQFYDPEIPYYKYIGTANPITIDEITIKAQ
;
A
#
# COMPACT_ATOMS: atom_id res chain seq x y z
N MET A 1 38.17 -156.43 30.05
CA MET A 1 38.66 -155.21 29.37
C MET A 1 38.62 -154.07 30.39
N LYS A 2 39.56 -153.14 30.53
CA LYS A 2 40.97 -153.02 30.18
C LYS A 2 41.43 -151.74 30.93
N LYS A 3 42.48 -151.88 31.76
CA LYS A 3 43.28 -150.84 32.47
C LYS A 3 42.56 -149.93 33.49
N LYS A 4 42.82 -149.97 34.80
CA LYS A 4 43.28 -150.94 35.83
C LYS A 4 43.63 -150.03 37.03
N ASN A 5 42.89 -150.01 38.13
CA ASN A 5 42.88 -151.07 39.15
C ASN A 5 44.30 -151.29 39.73
N LEU A 6 44.84 -150.32 40.47
CA LEU A 6 46.08 -150.54 41.24
C LEU A 6 46.19 -149.85 42.61
N SER A 7 45.59 -148.68 42.89
CA SER A 7 45.74 -148.08 44.25
C SER A 7 44.53 -148.21 45.17
N LEU A 8 43.32 -148.45 44.64
CA LEU A 8 42.20 -148.95 45.43
C LEU A 8 42.37 -150.41 45.89
N GLN A 9 43.46 -151.09 45.47
CA GLN A 9 43.78 -152.47 45.86
C GLN A 9 44.85 -152.60 46.94
N ILE A 10 45.40 -151.50 47.48
CA ILE A 10 46.21 -151.53 48.73
C ILE A 10 45.36 -150.97 49.89
N LEU A 11 44.08 -151.33 49.90
CA LEU A 11 43.21 -151.22 51.07
C LEU A 11 42.64 -152.60 51.48
N ALA A 12 43.08 -153.71 50.85
CA ALA A 12 42.47 -155.04 51.08
C ALA A 12 43.44 -156.24 51.15
N LEU A 13 44.77 -156.06 51.10
CA LEU A 13 45.73 -157.17 51.24
C LEU A 13 46.93 -156.71 52.06
N CYS A 14 46.81 -156.88 53.38
CA CYS A 14 47.85 -157.33 54.31
C CYS A 14 47.37 -157.14 55.76
N VAL A 15 46.28 -157.82 56.12
CA VAL A 15 46.24 -158.50 57.42
C VAL A 15 47.08 -159.76 57.25
N ALA A 16 48.31 -159.76 57.76
CA ALA A 16 49.12 -160.92 58.21
C ALA A 16 50.64 -160.65 58.10
N ALA A 17 51.20 -159.94 59.07
CA ALA A 17 52.52 -160.17 59.68
C ALA A 17 52.74 -159.06 60.72
N GLY A 18 52.91 -159.42 62.00
CA GLY A 18 52.94 -158.48 63.12
C GLY A 18 54.13 -157.51 63.12
N SER A 19 53.94 -156.41 63.86
CA SER A 19 54.83 -155.25 64.11
C SER A 19 54.97 -154.31 62.90
N VAL A 20 54.62 -153.02 62.96
CA VAL A 20 55.33 -151.93 63.68
C VAL A 20 54.37 -150.73 63.97
N PRO A 21 53.91 -150.50 65.23
CA PRO A 21 53.09 -149.33 65.62
C PRO A 21 53.85 -148.00 65.80
N VAL A 22 55.13 -147.90 65.41
CA VAL A 22 55.98 -146.71 65.70
C VAL A 22 55.95 -145.66 64.57
N LEU A 23 55.48 -146.01 63.37
CA LEU A 23 55.52 -145.09 62.20
C LEU A 23 54.23 -144.24 62.05
N ALA A 24 53.06 -144.74 62.44
CA ALA A 24 51.79 -144.02 62.29
C ALA A 24 51.55 -142.93 63.36
N SER A 25 52.08 -143.11 64.58
CA SER A 25 51.98 -142.09 65.64
C SER A 25 52.90 -140.89 65.38
N LYS A 26 54.09 -141.11 64.77
CA LYS A 26 54.99 -140.02 64.38
C LYS A 26 54.37 -139.11 63.33
N CYS A 27 53.83 -139.64 62.21
CA CYS A 27 53.22 -138.80 61.16
C CYS A 27 52.09 -137.89 61.66
N THR A 28 51.25 -138.35 62.59
CA THR A 28 50.11 -137.55 63.10
C THR A 28 50.58 -136.38 63.98
N VAL A 29 51.68 -136.55 64.72
CA VAL A 29 52.26 -135.50 65.56
C VAL A 29 53.03 -134.47 64.70
N THR A 30 53.75 -134.93 63.68
CA THR A 30 54.45 -134.11 62.68
C THR A 30 53.49 -133.13 61.96
N VAL A 31 52.31 -133.60 61.57
CA VAL A 31 51.29 -132.76 60.90
C VAL A 31 50.76 -131.66 61.83
N LYS A 32 50.43 -132.00 63.09
CA LYS A 32 49.90 -131.01 64.06
C LYS A 32 50.91 -129.91 64.43
N VAL A 33 52.19 -130.24 64.51
CA VAL A 33 53.26 -129.27 64.83
C VAL A 33 53.44 -128.27 63.68
N LYS A 34 53.34 -128.75 62.44
CA LYS A 34 53.44 -127.90 61.23
C LYS A 34 52.23 -126.98 61.06
N GLU A 35 51.03 -127.47 61.36
CA GLU A 35 49.81 -126.64 61.40
C GLU A 35 49.91 -125.54 62.47
N LYS A 36 50.39 -125.89 63.67
CA LYS A 36 50.55 -124.94 64.78
C LYS A 36 51.56 -123.83 64.43
N PHE A 37 52.70 -124.18 63.84
CA PHE A 37 53.70 -123.21 63.38
C PHE A 37 53.12 -122.25 62.32
N ASN A 38 52.42 -122.76 61.31
CA ASN A 38 51.84 -121.93 60.25
C ASN A 38 50.77 -120.97 60.79
N ALA A 39 49.94 -121.41 61.74
CA ALA A 39 48.94 -120.56 62.39
C ALA A 39 49.59 -119.41 63.18
N LEU A 40 50.61 -119.72 63.98
CA LEU A 40 51.35 -118.72 64.75
C LEU A 40 52.13 -117.75 63.86
N LYS A 41 52.77 -118.26 62.80
CA LYS A 41 53.45 -117.43 61.80
C LYS A 41 52.50 -116.40 61.18
N SER A 42 51.31 -116.84 60.77
CA SER A 42 50.29 -115.96 60.19
C SER A 42 49.80 -114.90 61.19
N GLN A 43 49.60 -115.30 62.45
CA GLN A 43 49.26 -114.36 63.52
C GLN A 43 50.36 -113.32 63.75
N LEU A 44 51.63 -113.74 63.79
CA LEU A 44 52.77 -112.84 63.98
C LEU A 44 52.92 -111.87 62.80
N GLN A 45 52.80 -112.34 61.55
CA GLN A 45 52.84 -111.48 60.36
C GLN A 45 51.76 -110.40 60.38
N ASN A 46 50.55 -110.73 60.83
CA ASN A 46 49.46 -109.76 60.99
C ASN A 46 49.82 -108.69 62.05
N LEU A 47 50.47 -109.08 63.15
CA LEU A 47 50.93 -108.12 64.16
C LEU A 47 52.09 -107.26 63.66
N ILE A 48 53.03 -107.82 62.91
CA ILE A 48 54.17 -107.09 62.33
C ILE A 48 53.67 -105.97 61.41
N SER A 49 52.67 -106.23 60.55
CA SER A 49 52.11 -105.23 59.63
C SER A 49 51.51 -103.96 60.29
N LYS A 50 51.40 -103.95 61.63
CA LYS A 50 50.86 -102.84 62.43
C LYS A 50 51.94 -102.02 63.15
N LEU A 51 53.22 -102.31 62.89
CA LEU A 51 54.38 -101.62 63.47
C LEU A 51 54.97 -100.61 62.47
N SER A 52 55.99 -99.84 62.87
CA SER A 52 56.68 -98.93 61.96
C SER A 52 57.49 -99.67 60.89
N ASP A 53 57.79 -99.01 59.77
CA ASP A 53 58.48 -99.63 58.63
C ASP A 53 59.86 -100.24 59.03
N GLU A 54 60.59 -99.58 59.92
CA GLU A 54 61.88 -100.06 60.46
C GLU A 54 61.72 -101.32 61.31
N GLU A 55 60.70 -101.36 62.19
CA GLU A 55 60.40 -102.54 63.03
C GLU A 55 59.84 -103.70 62.18
N GLN A 56 59.08 -103.39 61.14
CA GLN A 56 58.57 -104.38 60.19
C GLN A 56 59.71 -105.11 59.49
N GLN A 57 60.74 -104.37 59.07
CA GLN A 57 61.89 -104.95 58.38
C GLN A 57 62.65 -105.93 59.30
N GLU A 58 62.99 -105.52 60.52
CA GLU A 58 63.75 -106.34 61.47
C GLU A 58 62.99 -107.62 61.89
N LEU A 59 61.69 -107.50 62.18
CA LEU A 59 60.88 -108.63 62.62
C LEU A 59 60.55 -109.63 61.50
N ASN A 60 60.40 -109.15 60.26
CA ASN A 60 60.20 -110.05 59.12
C ASN A 60 61.47 -110.85 58.82
N GLU A 61 62.65 -110.23 58.89
CA GLU A 61 63.93 -110.96 58.75
C GLU A 61 64.11 -112.01 59.85
N TRP A 62 63.79 -111.65 61.10
CA TRP A 62 63.82 -112.60 62.22
C TRP A 62 62.88 -113.80 61.98
N LEU A 63 61.64 -113.56 61.55
CA LEU A 63 60.65 -114.62 61.30
C LEU A 63 61.06 -115.55 60.15
N VAL A 64 61.66 -115.01 59.08
CA VAL A 64 62.19 -115.80 57.96
C VAL A 64 63.32 -116.74 58.42
N ASN A 65 64.18 -116.29 59.34
CA ASN A 65 65.22 -117.16 59.89
C ASN A 65 64.64 -118.27 60.78
N GLN A 66 63.63 -117.98 61.60
CA GLN A 66 62.92 -119.01 62.37
C GLN A 66 62.25 -120.07 61.47
N GLU A 67 61.73 -119.67 60.31
CA GLU A 67 61.14 -120.59 59.34
C GLU A 67 62.16 -121.49 58.65
N LYS A 68 63.38 -121.00 58.38
CA LYS A 68 64.46 -121.82 57.81
C LYS A 68 64.94 -122.91 58.75
N GLU A 69 64.95 -122.65 60.05
CA GLU A 69 65.41 -123.60 61.08
C GLU A 69 64.35 -124.64 61.47
N PHE A 70 63.08 -124.37 61.16
CA PHE A 70 61.95 -125.26 61.48
C PHE A 70 61.90 -126.47 60.53
N LYS A 71 62.02 -127.68 61.08
CA LYS A 71 62.06 -128.94 60.31
C LYS A 71 60.70 -129.62 60.24
N GLY A 72 59.81 -129.31 61.18
CA GLY A 72 58.45 -129.84 61.29
C GLY A 72 58.40 -131.30 61.75
N ASP A 73 59.46 -131.82 62.37
CA ASP A 73 59.60 -133.21 62.82
C ASP A 73 59.26 -133.43 64.30
N ASN A 74 58.80 -132.37 65.00
CA ASN A 74 58.52 -132.35 66.45
C ASN A 74 59.77 -132.63 67.30
N SER A 75 60.94 -132.25 66.81
CA SER A 75 62.17 -132.20 67.59
C SER A 75 62.08 -131.14 68.69
N GLN A 76 62.98 -131.22 69.67
CA GLN A 76 63.09 -130.22 70.73
C GLN A 76 63.35 -128.81 70.16
N GLY A 77 64.07 -128.71 69.03
CA GLY A 77 64.30 -127.45 68.32
C GLY A 77 63.03 -126.85 67.73
N ASP A 78 62.15 -127.65 67.11
CA ASP A 78 60.86 -127.16 66.59
C ASP A 78 59.94 -126.62 67.71
N ASN A 79 59.93 -127.28 68.87
CA ASN A 79 59.15 -126.84 70.01
C ASN A 79 59.67 -125.52 70.61
N GLU A 80 60.98 -125.30 70.57
CA GLU A 80 61.63 -124.07 71.03
C GLU A 80 61.35 -122.90 70.06
N ILE A 81 61.38 -123.16 68.74
CA ILE A 81 60.97 -122.18 67.72
C ILE A 81 59.50 -121.77 67.89
N ILE A 82 58.59 -122.73 68.09
CA ILE A 82 57.16 -122.44 68.32
C ILE A 82 56.98 -121.56 69.56
N LYS A 83 57.69 -121.87 70.65
CA LYS A 83 57.63 -121.09 71.90
C LYS A 83 58.17 -119.67 71.71
N ASN A 84 59.27 -119.50 70.97
CA ASN A 84 59.83 -118.18 70.65
C ASN A 84 58.86 -117.32 69.84
N ILE A 85 58.16 -117.92 68.87
CA ILE A 85 57.13 -117.22 68.09
C ILE A 85 55.94 -116.83 68.97
N GLU A 86 55.45 -117.73 69.84
CA GLU A 86 54.37 -117.43 70.79
C GLU A 86 54.75 -116.27 71.74
N GLU A 87 55.98 -116.26 72.24
CA GLU A 87 56.48 -115.20 73.12
C GLU A 87 56.60 -113.85 72.39
N LYS A 88 57.07 -113.86 71.14
CA LYS A 88 57.14 -112.64 70.30
C LYS A 88 55.74 -112.09 69.98
N ILE A 89 54.76 -112.96 69.70
CA ILE A 89 53.35 -112.59 69.52
C ILE A 89 52.82 -111.90 70.78
N ASN A 90 53.07 -112.46 71.97
CA ASN A 90 52.60 -111.88 73.23
C ASN A 90 53.23 -110.51 73.51
N ILE A 91 54.54 -110.34 73.28
CA ILE A 91 55.25 -109.07 73.45
C ILE A 91 54.67 -108.01 72.51
N LEU A 92 54.52 -108.33 71.22
CA LEU A 92 53.97 -107.39 70.24
C LEU A 92 52.50 -107.06 70.50
N THR A 93 51.70 -108.05 70.91
CA THR A 93 50.30 -107.83 71.29
C THR A 93 50.20 -106.87 72.47
N LYS A 94 51.08 -107.01 73.48
CA LYS A 94 51.14 -106.10 74.62
C LYS A 94 51.56 -104.68 74.19
N LYS A 95 52.60 -104.56 73.37
CA LYS A 95 53.09 -103.28 72.84
C LYS A 95 52.04 -102.54 72.00
N ILE A 96 51.35 -103.24 71.10
CA ILE A 96 50.27 -102.67 70.26
C ILE A 96 49.08 -102.23 71.13
N ASN A 97 48.74 -102.98 72.19
CA ASN A 97 47.68 -102.60 73.12
C ASN A 97 48.06 -101.42 74.02
N GLU A 98 49.34 -101.27 74.38
CA GLU A 98 49.86 -100.11 75.12
C GLU A 98 49.89 -98.85 74.23
N GLN A 99 50.22 -98.96 72.94
CA GLN A 99 50.11 -97.85 71.97
C GLN A 99 48.65 -97.39 71.75
N LYS A 100 47.67 -98.31 71.77
CA LYS A 100 46.24 -97.95 71.71
C LYS A 100 45.76 -97.21 72.96
N LYS A 101 46.34 -97.46 74.14
CA LYS A 101 46.01 -96.74 75.38
C LYS A 101 46.62 -95.34 75.44
N GLN A 102 47.69 -95.06 74.70
CA GLN A 102 48.27 -93.71 74.61
C GLN A 102 47.59 -92.81 73.55
N ASN A 103 46.74 -93.35 72.67
CA ASN A 103 45.99 -92.62 71.63
C ASN A 103 44.48 -92.51 71.90
N SER A 104 44.04 -92.51 73.17
CA SER A 104 42.68 -92.09 73.55
C SER A 104 42.72 -90.67 74.13
N PRO A 105 41.85 -89.74 73.68
CA PRO A 105 41.87 -88.34 74.09
C PRO A 105 41.43 -88.17 75.56
N SER A 106 41.97 -87.15 76.23
CA SER A 106 41.71 -86.89 77.65
C SER A 106 40.29 -86.36 77.90
N LYS A 107 39.80 -86.47 79.14
CA LYS A 107 38.44 -86.09 79.57
C LYS A 107 38.10 -84.61 79.40
N ASP A 108 39.10 -83.73 79.21
CA ASP A 108 38.92 -82.28 79.10
C ASP A 108 38.65 -81.79 77.66
N GLU A 109 39.20 -82.45 76.63
CA GLU A 109 39.01 -82.06 75.22
C GLU A 109 37.58 -82.36 74.70
N ASN A 110 36.95 -83.42 75.20
CA ASN A 110 35.58 -83.80 74.83
C ASN A 110 34.53 -82.81 75.40
N LYS A 111 34.86 -82.11 76.50
CA LYS A 111 34.01 -81.05 77.07
C LYS A 111 34.10 -79.76 76.25
N GLU A 112 35.29 -79.38 75.80
CA GLU A 112 35.48 -78.18 74.96
C GLU A 112 34.87 -78.29 73.57
N LEU A 113 34.95 -79.47 72.92
CA LEU A 113 34.32 -79.70 71.62
C LEU A 113 32.80 -79.55 71.68
N ASN A 114 32.16 -80.15 72.70
CA ASN A 114 30.72 -80.03 72.91
C ASN A 114 30.29 -78.57 73.15
N ILE A 115 31.07 -77.80 73.90
CA ILE A 115 30.81 -76.36 74.10
C ILE A 115 30.90 -75.59 72.77
N ALA A 116 31.90 -75.86 71.94
CA ALA A 116 32.07 -75.22 70.63
C ALA A 116 30.92 -75.56 69.66
N ILE A 117 30.43 -76.81 69.69
CA ILE A 117 29.29 -77.26 68.88
C ILE A 117 28.00 -76.55 69.31
N GLU A 118 27.74 -76.44 70.61
CA GLU A 118 26.56 -75.72 71.12
C GLU A 118 26.62 -74.22 70.80
N GLN A 119 27.81 -73.60 70.85
CA GLN A 119 28.00 -72.23 70.38
C GLN A 119 27.68 -72.07 68.88
N LEU A 120 28.15 -72.99 68.03
CA LEU A 120 27.83 -72.98 66.60
C LEU A 120 26.32 -73.11 66.36
N LYS A 121 25.63 -74.04 67.03
CA LYS A 121 24.16 -74.21 66.92
C LYS A 121 23.43 -72.93 67.30
N LYS A 122 23.82 -72.29 68.40
CA LYS A 122 23.26 -71.02 68.84
C LYS A 122 23.48 -69.92 67.80
N SER A 123 24.71 -69.76 67.30
CA SER A 123 25.03 -68.78 66.26
C SER A 123 24.25 -69.02 64.96
N LYS A 124 24.06 -70.29 64.56
CA LYS A 124 23.24 -70.66 63.39
C LYS A 124 21.77 -70.27 63.56
N GLN A 125 21.18 -70.57 64.72
CA GLN A 125 19.79 -70.19 65.01
C GLN A 125 19.61 -68.67 65.01
N GLU A 126 20.56 -67.94 65.59
CA GLU A 126 20.53 -66.47 65.60
C GLU A 126 20.65 -65.88 64.19
N LEU A 127 21.48 -66.47 63.30
CA LEU A 127 21.58 -66.07 61.91
C LEU A 127 20.29 -66.38 61.13
N GLN A 128 19.69 -67.56 61.33
CA GLN A 128 18.41 -67.93 60.70
C GLN A 128 17.29 -66.96 61.07
N ASN A 129 17.14 -66.62 62.36
CA ASN A 129 16.14 -65.65 62.81
C ASN A 129 16.34 -64.27 62.15
N LEU A 130 17.60 -63.87 61.93
CA LEU A 130 17.93 -62.60 61.28
C LEU A 130 17.64 -62.63 59.77
N ILE A 131 17.87 -63.78 59.11
CA ILE A 131 17.51 -64.02 57.71
C ILE A 131 15.99 -63.90 57.54
N ASP A 132 15.20 -64.53 58.41
CA ASP A 132 13.74 -64.47 58.32
C ASP A 132 13.21 -63.05 58.58
N PHE A 133 13.78 -62.33 59.55
CA PHE A 133 13.48 -60.93 59.79
C PHE A 133 13.81 -60.06 58.57
N SER A 134 15.01 -60.21 57.98
CA SER A 134 15.43 -59.44 56.80
C SER A 134 14.55 -59.72 55.57
N ALA A 135 14.13 -60.97 55.37
CA ALA A 135 13.21 -61.35 54.30
C ALA A 135 11.84 -60.68 54.46
N GLY A 136 11.30 -60.66 55.69
CA GLY A 136 10.06 -59.94 56.02
C GLY A 136 10.13 -58.42 55.80
N GLN A 137 11.35 -57.86 55.70
CA GLN A 137 11.61 -56.44 55.40
C GLN A 137 12.02 -56.19 53.95
N GLY A 138 12.09 -57.24 53.12
CA GLY A 138 12.50 -57.16 51.70
C GLY A 138 13.98 -56.82 51.51
N ILE A 139 14.85 -57.27 52.42
CA ILE A 139 16.30 -57.04 52.36
C ILE A 139 16.98 -58.29 51.78
N GLU A 140 17.97 -58.08 50.93
CA GLU A 140 18.76 -59.17 50.34
C GLU A 140 19.55 -59.93 51.41
N ASN A 141 19.34 -61.24 51.51
CA ASN A 141 19.98 -62.11 52.51
C ASN A 141 20.60 -63.38 51.90
N SER A 142 20.74 -63.42 50.58
CA SER A 142 21.28 -64.55 49.79
C SER A 142 22.61 -65.07 50.33
N LYS A 143 23.56 -64.16 50.59
CA LYS A 143 24.90 -64.49 51.13
C LYS A 143 24.86 -65.07 52.54
N ALA A 144 23.99 -64.53 53.41
CA ALA A 144 23.84 -65.04 54.77
C ALA A 144 23.25 -66.45 54.77
N LYS A 145 22.30 -66.72 53.87
CA LYS A 145 21.69 -68.03 53.67
C LYS A 145 22.70 -69.06 53.16
N GLU A 146 23.50 -68.69 52.17
CA GLU A 146 24.59 -69.54 51.65
C GLU A 146 25.61 -69.95 52.73
N ILE A 147 25.99 -69.01 53.62
CA ILE A 147 26.93 -69.28 54.72
C ILE A 147 26.28 -70.18 55.80
N LEU A 148 24.98 -70.01 56.06
CA LEU A 148 24.23 -70.87 56.98
C LEU A 148 24.17 -72.33 56.48
N ASP A 149 23.90 -72.51 55.19
CA ASP A 149 23.75 -73.81 54.53
C ASP A 149 25.09 -74.56 54.38
N SER A 150 26.20 -73.84 54.20
CA SER A 150 27.54 -74.42 53.96
C SER A 150 28.34 -74.81 55.22
N THR A 151 27.81 -74.56 56.43
CA THR A 151 28.54 -74.76 57.71
C THR A 151 28.08 -75.99 58.50
N ASN A 152 27.92 -77.16 57.86
CA ASN A 152 27.49 -78.40 58.54
C ASN A 152 28.57 -79.02 59.45
N ILE A 153 28.18 -79.80 60.46
CA ILE A 153 29.07 -80.49 61.41
C ILE A 153 29.12 -81.97 61.03
N GLU A 154 30.32 -82.55 60.97
CA GLU A 154 30.55 -83.98 60.69
C GLU A 154 30.94 -84.72 61.98
N GLU A 155 30.68 -86.03 62.07
CA GLU A 155 30.90 -86.86 63.29
C GLU A 155 32.36 -86.84 63.81
N ASN A 156 33.30 -86.41 63.00
CA ASN A 156 34.74 -86.32 63.29
C ASN A 156 35.30 -84.88 63.23
N SER A 157 34.44 -83.84 63.19
CA SER A 157 34.90 -82.45 63.10
C SER A 157 35.81 -82.05 64.27
N SER A 158 36.95 -81.44 63.96
CA SER A 158 37.88 -80.94 64.98
C SER A 158 37.36 -79.69 65.69
N ILE A 159 37.81 -79.43 66.93
CA ILE A 159 37.48 -78.20 67.67
C ILE A 159 37.84 -76.95 66.85
N SER A 160 38.95 -76.99 66.12
CA SER A 160 39.42 -75.90 65.25
C SER A 160 38.44 -75.61 64.11
N GLU A 161 37.96 -76.65 63.40
CA GLU A 161 36.98 -76.52 62.32
C GLU A 161 35.63 -75.96 62.82
N VAL A 162 35.16 -76.42 63.98
CA VAL A 162 33.91 -75.92 64.58
C VAL A 162 34.03 -74.44 64.95
N LYS A 163 35.18 -74.02 65.50
CA LYS A 163 35.47 -72.61 65.79
C LYS A 163 35.54 -71.76 64.51
N GLU A 164 36.17 -72.26 63.44
CA GLU A 164 36.21 -71.54 62.16
C GLU A 164 34.82 -71.35 61.55
N LYS A 165 34.01 -72.42 61.52
CA LYS A 165 32.61 -72.35 61.04
C LYS A 165 31.77 -71.39 61.90
N THR A 166 31.97 -71.39 63.22
CA THR A 166 31.32 -70.42 64.14
C THR A 166 31.70 -68.98 63.80
N ASN A 167 32.98 -68.71 63.55
CA ASN A 167 33.44 -67.38 63.17
C ASN A 167 32.83 -66.90 61.84
N LYS A 168 32.71 -67.79 60.84
CA LYS A 168 32.04 -67.48 59.56
C LYS A 168 30.57 -67.12 59.77
N ILE A 169 29.84 -67.87 60.59
CA ILE A 169 28.44 -67.58 60.93
C ILE A 169 28.31 -66.24 61.67
N ASN A 170 29.17 -65.99 62.67
CA ASN A 170 29.15 -64.74 63.42
C ASN A 170 29.45 -63.53 62.53
N LYS A 171 30.39 -63.66 61.59
CA LYS A 171 30.68 -62.62 60.60
C LYS A 171 29.48 -62.37 59.67
N ALA A 172 28.87 -63.42 59.12
CA ALA A 172 27.67 -63.30 58.28
C ALA A 172 26.50 -62.65 59.02
N LYS A 173 26.33 -62.98 60.31
CA LYS A 173 25.35 -62.35 61.19
C LYS A 173 25.62 -60.85 61.34
N GLN A 174 26.85 -60.47 61.63
CA GLN A 174 27.24 -59.06 61.77
C GLN A 174 27.05 -58.28 60.47
N ASP A 175 27.47 -58.85 59.33
CA ASP A 175 27.31 -58.24 58.01
C ASP A 175 25.82 -58.02 57.67
N LEU A 176 24.95 -59.00 57.97
CA LEU A 176 23.50 -58.85 57.77
C LEU A 176 22.87 -57.83 58.73
N GLN A 177 23.32 -57.76 59.99
CA GLN A 177 22.88 -56.73 60.94
C GLN A 177 23.23 -55.32 60.45
N ASN A 178 24.47 -55.12 59.98
CA ASN A 178 24.90 -53.85 59.41
C ASN A 178 24.07 -53.48 58.17
N LEU A 179 23.81 -54.44 57.28
CA LEU A 179 22.98 -54.21 56.09
C LEU A 179 21.54 -53.80 56.43
N ILE A 180 20.94 -54.43 57.45
CA ILE A 180 19.60 -54.08 57.94
C ILE A 180 19.59 -52.65 58.47
N GLU A 181 20.56 -52.30 59.30
CA GLU A 181 20.67 -50.97 59.90
C GLU A 181 20.92 -49.89 58.84
N ASP A 182 21.85 -50.12 57.91
CA ASP A 182 22.12 -49.21 56.79
C ASP A 182 20.88 -49.00 55.90
N THR A 183 20.13 -50.07 55.61
CA THR A 183 18.91 -49.99 54.81
C THR A 183 17.82 -49.21 55.53
N LYS A 184 17.68 -49.41 56.84
CA LYS A 184 16.74 -48.65 57.69
C LYS A 184 17.10 -47.17 57.74
N ASN A 185 18.37 -46.85 57.93
CA ASN A 185 18.85 -45.46 57.95
C ASN A 185 18.65 -44.76 56.60
N LYS A 186 18.90 -45.45 55.48
CA LYS A 186 18.60 -44.92 54.14
C LYS A 186 17.10 -44.64 53.95
N ALA A 187 16.24 -45.58 54.33
CA ALA A 187 14.79 -45.38 54.22
C ALA A 187 14.29 -44.22 55.11
N LYS A 188 14.84 -44.07 56.32
CA LYS A 188 14.50 -42.95 57.22
C LYS A 188 14.97 -41.62 56.66
N ASN A 189 16.19 -41.55 56.13
CA ASN A 189 16.70 -40.34 55.47
C ASN A 189 15.83 -39.95 54.27
N GLU A 190 15.41 -40.91 53.44
CA GLU A 190 14.50 -40.66 52.32
C GLU A 190 13.14 -40.11 52.79
N PHE A 191 12.57 -40.72 53.83
CA PHE A 191 11.35 -40.21 54.47
C PHE A 191 11.52 -38.76 54.97
N ASP A 192 12.60 -38.47 55.70
CA ASP A 192 12.85 -37.13 56.26
C ASP A 192 13.03 -36.08 55.15
N ILE A 193 13.74 -36.43 54.07
CA ILE A 193 13.88 -35.58 52.87
C ILE A 193 12.50 -35.29 52.27
N LYS A 194 11.69 -36.32 51.99
CA LYS A 194 10.36 -36.15 51.41
C LYS A 194 9.42 -35.37 52.32
N LYS A 195 9.49 -35.60 53.63
CA LYS A 195 8.69 -34.86 54.60
C LYS A 195 9.07 -33.38 54.62
N GLN A 196 10.36 -33.08 54.50
CA GLN A 196 10.84 -31.71 54.39
C GLN A 196 10.45 -31.07 53.05
N GLU A 197 10.51 -31.78 51.93
CA GLU A 197 10.02 -31.31 50.62
C GLU A 197 8.53 -30.90 50.71
N LEU A 198 7.68 -31.73 51.32
CA LEU A 198 6.26 -31.42 51.53
C LEU A 198 6.07 -30.16 52.38
N LYS A 199 6.83 -30.04 53.48
CA LYS A 199 6.80 -28.85 54.35
C LYS A 199 7.16 -27.58 53.58
N THR A 200 8.26 -27.60 52.83
CA THR A 200 8.68 -26.47 52.01
C THR A 200 7.65 -26.11 50.95
N LEU A 201 7.00 -27.11 50.33
CA LEU A 201 5.95 -26.86 49.33
C LEU A 201 4.72 -26.19 49.96
N ILE A 202 4.30 -26.64 51.14
CA ILE A 202 3.19 -26.06 51.93
C ILE A 202 3.49 -24.60 52.33
N GLU A 203 4.72 -24.32 52.74
CA GLU A 203 5.16 -22.99 53.18
C GLU A 203 5.47 -22.04 52.00
N SER A 204 5.50 -22.54 50.77
CA SER A 204 5.79 -21.73 49.58
C SER A 204 4.72 -20.68 49.33
N GLU A 205 5.12 -19.52 48.81
CA GLU A 205 4.20 -18.43 48.44
C GLU A 205 3.19 -18.90 47.36
N LYS A 206 3.61 -19.82 46.49
CA LYS A 206 2.75 -20.47 45.48
C LYS A 206 1.57 -21.24 46.10
N ALA A 207 1.71 -21.74 47.33
CA ALA A 207 0.69 -22.47 48.06
C ALA A 207 -0.12 -21.61 49.05
N LYS A 208 0.04 -20.28 49.03
CA LYS A 208 -0.59 -19.39 50.02
C LYS A 208 -2.12 -19.33 49.93
N ASN A 209 -2.65 -19.35 48.71
CA ASN A 209 -4.08 -19.17 48.42
C ASN A 209 -4.75 -20.47 47.94
N ILE A 210 -4.25 -21.61 48.40
CA ILE A 210 -4.70 -22.94 47.99
C ILE A 210 -5.14 -23.71 49.23
N ASP A 211 -6.24 -24.46 49.11
CA ASP A 211 -6.62 -25.39 50.16
C ASP A 211 -5.63 -26.56 50.23
N LYS A 212 -4.84 -26.55 51.30
CA LYS A 212 -3.78 -27.51 51.63
C LYS A 212 -4.04 -28.24 52.94
N SER A 213 -5.29 -28.25 53.41
CA SER A 213 -5.69 -28.83 54.70
C SER A 213 -5.37 -30.32 54.79
N GLU A 214 -5.65 -31.08 53.73
CA GLU A 214 -5.36 -32.51 53.62
C GLU A 214 -3.85 -32.79 53.67
N GLU A 215 -3.06 -32.07 52.87
CA GLU A 215 -1.61 -32.27 52.81
C GLU A 215 -0.89 -31.81 54.10
N GLN A 216 -1.39 -30.74 54.75
CA GLN A 216 -0.95 -30.32 56.08
C GLN A 216 -1.24 -31.38 57.14
N ASN A 217 -2.41 -32.03 57.08
CA ASN A 217 -2.75 -33.11 57.97
C ASN A 217 -1.81 -34.32 57.78
N VAL A 218 -1.50 -34.68 56.53
CA VAL A 218 -0.52 -35.74 56.21
C VAL A 218 0.85 -35.39 56.79
N LEU A 219 1.35 -34.16 56.61
CA LEU A 219 2.64 -33.71 57.16
C LEU A 219 2.70 -33.85 58.69
N ASN A 220 1.63 -33.45 59.38
CA ASN A 220 1.57 -33.42 60.85
C ASN A 220 1.43 -34.83 61.45
N THR A 221 0.62 -35.69 60.83
CA THR A 221 0.26 -37.00 61.39
C THR A 221 1.20 -38.13 60.96
N THR A 222 1.82 -38.04 59.79
CA THR A 222 2.72 -39.09 59.28
C THR A 222 4.10 -38.94 59.90
N ASN A 223 4.44 -39.80 60.86
CA ASN A 223 5.72 -39.82 61.56
C ASN A 223 6.35 -41.21 61.57
N VAL A 224 7.68 -41.28 61.51
CA VAL A 224 8.45 -42.52 61.67
C VAL A 224 9.02 -42.57 63.08
N ALA A 225 8.60 -43.57 63.87
CA ALA A 225 9.21 -43.86 65.16
C ALA A 225 10.52 -44.63 64.98
N GLU A 226 11.43 -44.57 65.94
CA GLU A 226 12.71 -45.28 65.90
C GLU A 226 12.56 -46.81 65.87
N SER A 227 11.46 -47.32 66.45
CA SER A 227 11.06 -48.73 66.38
C SER A 227 10.40 -49.14 65.06
N SER A 228 10.15 -48.21 64.13
CA SER A 228 9.50 -48.54 62.86
C SER A 228 10.37 -49.48 62.04
N ASN A 229 9.72 -50.42 61.38
CA ASN A 229 10.38 -51.32 60.44
C ASN A 229 10.51 -50.63 59.06
N ILE A 230 11.31 -51.20 58.15
CA ILE A 230 11.60 -50.61 56.83
C ILE A 230 10.35 -50.55 55.96
N SER A 231 9.48 -51.57 55.99
CA SER A 231 8.23 -51.58 55.23
C SER A 231 7.29 -50.43 55.64
N ASP A 232 7.19 -50.15 56.94
CA ASP A 232 6.37 -49.06 57.49
C ASP A 232 6.93 -47.71 57.05
N ILE A 233 8.26 -47.52 57.11
CA ILE A 233 8.93 -46.30 56.65
C ILE A 233 8.65 -46.06 55.17
N LYS A 234 8.81 -47.09 54.32
CA LYS A 234 8.52 -47.00 52.88
C LYS A 234 7.06 -46.66 52.61
N SER A 235 6.12 -47.29 53.33
CA SER A 235 4.69 -47.00 53.17
C SER A 235 4.34 -45.55 53.53
N LYS A 236 4.90 -45.03 54.64
CA LYS A 236 4.73 -43.64 55.08
C LYS A 236 5.38 -42.65 54.12
N THR A 237 6.53 -43.00 53.54
CA THR A 237 7.19 -42.19 52.52
C THR A 237 6.29 -42.03 51.29
N LYS A 238 5.66 -43.11 50.83
CA LYS A 238 4.72 -43.07 49.69
C LYS A 238 3.51 -42.16 49.94
N ILE A 239 2.96 -42.16 51.16
CA ILE A 239 1.86 -41.26 51.55
C ILE A 239 2.30 -39.79 51.42
N ILE A 240 3.52 -39.46 51.87
CA ILE A 240 4.07 -38.11 51.71
C ILE A 240 4.26 -37.74 50.24
N GLU A 241 4.76 -38.65 49.40
CA GLU A 241 4.93 -38.42 47.96
C GLU A 241 3.60 -38.17 47.23
N GLU A 242 2.54 -38.89 47.60
CA GLU A 242 1.19 -38.67 47.07
C GLU A 242 0.65 -37.30 47.47
N ALA A 243 0.87 -36.87 48.72
CA ALA A 243 0.52 -35.52 49.17
C ALA A 243 1.30 -34.43 48.42
N ILE A 244 2.60 -34.62 48.16
CA ILE A 244 3.40 -33.70 47.33
C ILE A 244 2.77 -33.58 45.94
N LYS A 245 2.49 -34.70 45.26
CA LYS A 245 1.87 -34.70 43.93
C LYS A 245 0.52 -33.99 43.90
N SER A 246 -0.32 -34.22 44.91
CA SER A 246 -1.61 -33.56 45.06
C SER A 246 -1.46 -32.03 45.18
N LEU A 247 -0.62 -31.57 46.12
CA LEU A 247 -0.40 -30.14 46.32
C LEU A 247 0.23 -29.47 45.10
N THR A 248 1.21 -30.11 44.45
CA THR A 248 1.80 -29.61 43.19
C THR A 248 0.73 -29.43 42.11
N LYS A 249 -0.20 -30.39 41.98
CA LYS A 249 -1.32 -30.26 41.02
C LYS A 249 -2.22 -29.07 41.36
N LYS A 250 -2.61 -28.91 42.63
CA LYS A 250 -3.41 -27.76 43.09
C LYS A 250 -2.70 -26.42 42.84
N ILE A 251 -1.37 -26.36 43.05
CA ILE A 251 -0.54 -25.18 42.73
C ILE A 251 -0.63 -24.83 41.24
N ASN A 252 -0.39 -25.80 40.36
CA ASN A 252 -0.43 -25.56 38.92
C ASN A 252 -1.82 -25.12 38.43
N GLU A 253 -2.90 -25.69 38.99
CA GLU A 253 -4.27 -25.28 38.67
C GLU A 253 -4.56 -23.83 39.08
N GLN A 254 -4.06 -23.40 40.25
CA GLN A 254 -4.23 -22.04 40.73
C GLN A 254 -3.38 -21.04 39.95
N GLU A 255 -2.14 -21.38 39.60
CA GLU A 255 -1.28 -20.55 38.74
C GLU A 255 -1.94 -20.33 37.38
N ASN A 256 -2.44 -21.39 36.73
CA ASN A 256 -3.17 -21.28 35.47
C ASN A 256 -4.42 -20.38 35.56
N LYS A 257 -5.18 -20.46 36.67
CA LYS A 257 -6.32 -19.55 36.90
C LYS A 257 -5.88 -18.09 37.04
N GLN A 258 -4.78 -17.84 37.74
CA GLN A 258 -4.24 -16.48 37.89
C GLN A 258 -3.75 -15.93 36.55
N GLU A 259 -3.02 -16.72 35.77
CA GLU A 259 -2.56 -16.33 34.42
C GLU A 259 -3.74 -16.02 33.50
N PHE A 260 -4.80 -16.84 33.56
CA PHE A 260 -6.03 -16.61 32.80
C PHE A 260 -6.69 -15.27 33.18
N GLU A 261 -6.87 -15.00 34.47
CA GLU A 261 -7.46 -13.73 34.94
C GLU A 261 -6.58 -12.52 34.60
N GLN A 262 -5.25 -12.68 34.62
CA GLN A 262 -4.33 -11.62 34.20
C GLN A 262 -4.44 -11.35 32.71
N ALA A 263 -4.42 -12.39 31.87
CA ALA A 263 -4.61 -12.26 30.42
C ALA A 263 -5.94 -11.58 30.08
N LYS A 264 -7.01 -11.92 30.82
CA LYS A 264 -8.33 -11.27 30.69
C LYS A 264 -8.29 -9.79 31.06
N LYS A 265 -7.62 -9.41 32.16
CA LYS A 265 -7.45 -8.01 32.53
C LYS A 265 -6.68 -7.21 31.49
N ASP A 266 -5.60 -7.79 30.96
CA ASP A 266 -4.79 -7.14 29.92
C ASP A 266 -5.57 -6.96 28.63
N PHE A 267 -6.35 -7.96 28.22
CA PHE A 267 -7.30 -7.86 27.11
C PHE A 267 -8.30 -6.71 27.29
N GLU A 268 -8.99 -6.64 28.44
CA GLU A 268 -9.98 -5.59 28.72
C GLU A 268 -9.35 -4.20 28.74
N LYS A 269 -8.11 -4.09 29.24
CA LYS A 269 -7.34 -2.85 29.21
C LYS A 269 -7.07 -2.40 27.77
N ILE A 270 -6.54 -3.28 26.92
CA ILE A 270 -6.25 -2.98 25.51
C ILE A 270 -7.54 -2.62 24.76
N LYS A 271 -8.62 -3.38 25.00
CA LYS A 271 -9.95 -3.13 24.43
C LYS A 271 -10.45 -1.72 24.78
N LYS A 272 -10.31 -1.31 26.04
CA LYS A 272 -10.70 0.02 26.51
C LYS A 272 -9.83 1.12 25.89
N GLU A 273 -8.51 0.94 25.84
CA GLU A 273 -7.60 1.91 25.22
C GLU A 273 -7.91 2.11 23.73
N LEU A 274 -8.25 1.04 23.00
CA LEU A 274 -8.70 1.13 21.61
C LEU A 274 -10.04 1.87 21.48
N GLN A 275 -11.00 1.61 22.36
CA GLN A 275 -12.27 2.35 22.42
C GLN A 275 -12.06 3.85 22.65
N GLU A 276 -11.21 4.22 23.60
CA GLU A 276 -10.88 5.61 23.90
C GLU A 276 -10.21 6.29 22.70
N LEU A 277 -9.31 5.59 21.99
CA LEU A 277 -8.67 6.09 20.78
C LEU A 277 -9.67 6.32 19.65
N ILE A 278 -10.59 5.37 19.39
CA ILE A 278 -11.64 5.48 18.38
C ILE A 278 -12.60 6.64 18.68
N ALA A 279 -12.85 6.94 19.96
CA ALA A 279 -13.71 8.04 20.36
C ALA A 279 -13.10 9.44 20.10
N THR A 280 -11.80 9.52 19.81
CA THR A 280 -11.14 10.81 19.54
C THR A 280 -11.63 11.45 18.24
N PRO A 281 -11.64 12.80 18.15
CA PRO A 281 -11.95 13.50 16.90
C PRO A 281 -11.00 13.12 15.76
N ASP A 282 -9.72 12.90 16.08
CA ASP A 282 -8.69 12.53 15.10
C ASP A 282 -8.98 11.17 14.45
N ALA A 283 -9.47 10.19 15.22
CA ALA A 283 -9.82 8.88 14.69
C ALA A 283 -10.93 8.97 13.62
N LYS A 284 -11.95 9.81 13.83
CA LYS A 284 -13.06 10.00 12.88
C LYS A 284 -12.63 10.61 11.54
N GLU A 285 -11.48 11.28 11.52
CA GLU A 285 -10.92 11.91 10.32
C GLU A 285 -10.02 10.99 9.50
N VAL A 286 -9.63 9.83 10.05
CA VAL A 286 -8.82 8.83 9.34
C VAL A 286 -9.72 7.69 8.85
N GLY A 287 -9.74 7.48 7.53
CA GLY A 287 -10.61 6.48 6.91
C GLY A 287 -10.31 5.04 7.37
N ASN A 288 -11.28 4.15 7.16
CA ASN A 288 -11.22 2.72 7.47
C ASN A 288 -11.34 2.36 8.97
N ILE A 289 -12.12 3.15 9.72
CA ILE A 289 -12.50 2.84 11.11
C ILE A 289 -13.40 1.61 11.20
N ASP A 290 -14.18 1.30 10.16
CA ASP A 290 -15.19 0.23 10.18
C ASP A 290 -14.57 -1.15 10.44
N ASP A 291 -13.43 -1.44 9.81
CA ASP A 291 -12.69 -2.69 10.06
C ASP A 291 -12.17 -2.77 11.50
N ILE A 292 -11.69 -1.64 12.04
CA ILE A 292 -11.19 -1.58 13.44
C ILE A 292 -12.35 -1.73 14.43
N ASN A 293 -13.48 -1.08 14.17
CA ASN A 293 -14.71 -1.24 14.94
C ASN A 293 -15.23 -2.68 14.88
N LYS A 294 -15.13 -3.32 13.71
CA LYS A 294 -15.48 -4.72 13.54
C LYS A 294 -14.60 -5.60 14.42
N THR A 295 -13.27 -5.48 14.33
CA THR A 295 -12.33 -6.21 15.19
C THR A 295 -12.62 -5.99 16.68
N LEU A 296 -12.89 -4.75 17.08
CA LEU A 296 -13.24 -4.41 18.45
C LEU A 296 -14.55 -5.06 18.93
N ASN A 297 -15.57 -5.11 18.07
CA ASN A 297 -16.88 -5.67 18.39
C ASN A 297 -16.88 -7.20 18.39
N GLU A 298 -16.08 -7.82 17.51
CA GLU A 298 -15.89 -9.27 17.44
C GLU A 298 -15.02 -9.80 18.58
N ALA A 299 -14.16 -8.96 19.16
CA ALA A 299 -13.33 -9.31 20.30
C ALA A 299 -14.15 -9.44 21.60
N ASN A 300 -14.61 -10.66 21.90
CA ASN A 300 -15.27 -11.01 23.16
C ASN A 300 -14.68 -12.28 23.77
N ILE A 301 -14.36 -12.22 25.06
CA ILE A 301 -13.90 -13.40 25.81
C ILE A 301 -15.11 -14.26 26.17
N ALA A 302 -15.12 -15.51 25.72
CA ALA A 302 -16.05 -16.51 26.21
C ALA A 302 -15.44 -17.29 27.40
N GLN A 303 -16.32 -17.87 28.23
CA GLN A 303 -15.94 -18.53 29.48
C GLN A 303 -15.10 -19.81 29.26
N ASP A 304 -15.11 -20.35 28.04
CA ASP A 304 -14.41 -21.57 27.61
C ASP A 304 -13.08 -21.29 26.86
N TRP A 305 -12.68 -20.02 26.73
CA TRP A 305 -11.44 -19.69 26.03
C TRP A 305 -10.20 -20.19 26.77
N THR A 306 -9.14 -20.48 26.00
CA THR A 306 -7.81 -20.79 26.54
C THR A 306 -6.99 -19.52 26.66
N ILE A 307 -5.93 -19.54 27.49
CA ILE A 307 -4.98 -18.40 27.63
C ILE A 307 -4.44 -17.97 26.25
N SER A 308 -4.04 -18.92 25.41
CA SER A 308 -3.55 -18.65 24.05
C SER A 308 -4.57 -17.87 23.21
N LYS A 309 -5.86 -18.24 23.24
CA LYS A 309 -6.90 -17.52 22.49
C LYS A 309 -7.08 -16.08 22.99
N ILE A 310 -7.00 -15.85 24.30
CA ILE A 310 -7.06 -14.49 24.87
C ILE A 310 -5.85 -13.68 24.42
N GLN A 311 -4.66 -14.28 24.41
CA GLN A 311 -3.43 -13.63 23.95
C GLN A 311 -3.49 -13.27 22.46
N ASP A 312 -3.97 -14.18 21.61
CA ASP A 312 -4.17 -13.94 20.19
C ASP A 312 -5.13 -12.76 19.97
N ALA A 313 -6.31 -12.78 20.60
CA ALA A 313 -7.28 -11.69 20.51
C ALA A 313 -6.73 -10.36 21.06
N SER A 314 -5.90 -10.40 22.12
CA SER A 314 -5.23 -9.22 22.66
C SER A 314 -4.21 -8.65 21.69
N ASN A 315 -3.45 -9.50 21.00
CA ASN A 315 -2.50 -9.10 19.96
C ASN A 315 -3.21 -8.47 18.76
N ASP A 316 -4.35 -9.03 18.35
CA ASP A 316 -5.17 -8.45 17.28
C ASP A 316 -5.68 -7.05 17.64
N LEU A 317 -6.19 -6.87 18.86
CA LEU A 317 -6.61 -5.55 19.35
C LEU A 317 -5.43 -4.57 19.45
N LYS A 318 -4.27 -5.03 19.93
CA LYS A 318 -3.05 -4.21 20.00
C LYS A 318 -2.58 -3.78 18.61
N ASN A 319 -2.57 -4.69 17.64
CA ASN A 319 -2.25 -4.38 16.25
C ASN A 319 -3.24 -3.37 15.65
N ALA A 320 -4.54 -3.54 15.90
CA ALA A 320 -5.57 -2.59 15.47
C ALA A 320 -5.34 -1.20 16.07
N LYS A 321 -4.99 -1.12 17.37
CA LYS A 321 -4.63 0.14 18.05
C LYS A 321 -3.42 0.80 17.42
N GLU A 322 -2.31 0.08 17.25
CA GLU A 322 -1.08 0.61 16.64
C GLU A 322 -1.32 1.10 15.20
N GLN A 323 -2.11 0.37 14.40
CA GLN A 323 -2.49 0.79 13.06
C GLN A 323 -3.30 2.10 13.06
N LEU A 324 -4.25 2.25 14.01
CA LEU A 324 -5.03 3.48 14.15
C LEU A 324 -4.16 4.67 14.58
N GLU A 325 -3.30 4.49 15.58
CA GLU A 325 -2.36 5.52 16.03
C GLU A 325 -1.44 5.98 14.88
N ASN A 326 -0.88 5.04 14.13
CA ASN A 326 -0.03 5.36 12.98
C ASN A 326 -0.78 6.12 11.88
N LYS A 327 -2.03 5.74 11.57
CA LYS A 327 -2.87 6.47 10.61
C LYS A 327 -3.20 7.87 11.10
N ILE A 328 -3.56 8.04 12.37
CA ILE A 328 -3.81 9.35 12.99
C ILE A 328 -2.57 10.22 12.88
N ASN A 329 -1.42 9.72 13.32
CA ASN A 329 -0.16 10.48 13.30
C ASN A 329 0.26 10.87 11.88
N THR A 330 0.17 9.94 10.92
CA THR A 330 0.50 10.20 9.51
C THR A 330 -0.42 11.24 8.90
N THR A 331 -1.74 11.10 9.08
CA THR A 331 -2.73 12.04 8.54
C THR A 331 -2.56 13.41 9.19
N LYS A 332 -2.37 13.47 10.51
CA LYS A 332 -2.13 14.70 11.26
C LYS A 332 -0.87 15.42 10.79
N HIS A 333 0.20 14.66 10.48
CA HIS A 333 1.40 15.23 9.90
C HIS A 333 1.17 15.81 8.50
N GLN A 334 0.47 15.07 7.63
CA GLN A 334 0.13 15.54 6.27
C GLN A 334 -0.72 16.81 6.27
N VAL A 335 -1.78 16.88 7.10
CA VAL A 335 -2.61 18.09 7.17
C VAL A 335 -1.84 19.27 7.76
N LYS A 336 -0.91 19.05 8.70
CA LYS A 336 -0.01 20.11 9.19
C LYS A 336 0.93 20.61 8.09
N GLN A 337 1.53 19.71 7.31
CA GLN A 337 2.37 20.10 6.18
C GLN A 337 1.58 20.92 5.15
N ASN A 338 0.34 20.52 4.83
CA ASN A 338 -0.51 21.27 3.92
C ASN A 338 -0.88 22.65 4.49
N PHE A 339 -1.21 22.73 5.78
CA PHE A 339 -1.45 24.00 6.47
C PHE A 339 -0.25 24.95 6.35
N GLU A 340 0.96 24.47 6.68
CA GLU A 340 2.18 25.29 6.59
C GLU A 340 2.47 25.71 5.16
N ALA A 341 2.33 24.81 4.18
CA ALA A 341 2.50 25.13 2.76
C ALA A 341 1.53 26.23 2.30
N LYS A 342 0.24 26.10 2.65
CA LYS A 342 -0.77 27.12 2.35
C LYS A 342 -0.53 28.42 3.08
N LYS A 343 -0.07 28.37 4.34
CA LYS A 343 0.29 29.57 5.10
C LYS A 343 1.47 30.32 4.47
N GLN A 344 2.47 29.60 3.97
CA GLN A 344 3.58 30.19 3.21
C GLN A 344 3.13 30.71 1.84
N GLU A 345 2.20 30.04 1.16
CA GLU A 345 1.60 30.52 -0.09
C GLU A 345 0.89 31.87 0.12
N LEU A 346 0.07 31.98 1.17
CA LEU A 346 -0.59 33.23 1.54
C LEU A 346 0.43 34.34 1.86
N LYS A 347 1.46 34.03 2.64
CA LYS A 347 2.56 34.98 2.93
C LYS A 347 3.20 35.50 1.66
N THR A 348 3.57 34.59 0.76
CA THR A 348 4.20 34.92 -0.52
C THR A 348 3.29 35.80 -1.38
N LEU A 349 1.98 35.52 -1.39
CA LEU A 349 1.01 36.32 -2.13
C LEU A 349 0.88 37.73 -1.55
N ILE A 350 0.80 37.86 -0.22
CA ILE A 350 0.77 39.13 0.54
C ILE A 350 2.02 39.98 0.27
N GLU A 351 3.19 39.35 0.21
CA GLU A 351 4.50 39.99 -0.04
C GLU A 351 4.76 40.25 -1.54
N SER A 352 3.93 39.68 -2.43
CA SER A 352 4.15 39.78 -3.87
C SER A 352 3.96 41.20 -4.40
N ALA A 353 4.75 41.58 -5.41
CA ALA A 353 4.58 42.85 -6.11
C ALA A 353 3.18 43.01 -6.74
N LYS A 354 2.53 41.90 -7.10
CA LYS A 354 1.17 41.86 -7.66
C LYS A 354 0.12 42.33 -6.66
N ALA A 355 0.37 42.17 -5.36
CA ALA A 355 -0.52 42.58 -4.30
C ALA A 355 -0.29 44.03 -3.82
N LYS A 356 0.65 44.77 -4.41
CA LYS A 356 1.08 46.10 -3.95
C LYS A 356 -0.05 47.15 -3.95
N ASN A 357 -0.95 47.06 -4.94
CA ASN A 357 -1.99 48.05 -5.20
C ASN A 357 -3.40 47.59 -4.75
N VAL A 358 -3.50 46.53 -3.95
CA VAL A 358 -4.78 46.00 -3.44
C VAL A 358 -4.82 45.98 -1.92
N ASP A 359 -6.01 46.14 -1.34
CA ASP A 359 -6.19 46.00 0.10
C ASP A 359 -5.95 44.54 0.53
N LYS A 360 -4.95 44.37 1.41
CA LYS A 360 -4.50 43.09 1.95
C LYS A 360 -4.77 42.93 3.46
N SER A 361 -5.48 43.87 4.07
CA SER A 361 -5.73 43.89 5.53
C SER A 361 -6.36 42.58 6.04
N GLU A 362 -7.39 42.10 5.35
CA GLU A 362 -8.11 40.86 5.68
C GLU A 362 -7.21 39.62 5.55
N ALA A 363 -6.43 39.53 4.47
CA ALA A 363 -5.49 38.44 4.25
C ALA A 363 -4.36 38.43 5.29
N GLN A 364 -3.85 39.61 5.66
CA GLN A 364 -2.84 39.77 6.70
C GLN A 364 -3.38 39.32 8.07
N ASN A 365 -4.60 39.74 8.41
CA ASN A 365 -5.25 39.33 9.66
C ASN A 365 -5.42 37.80 9.73
N VAL A 366 -5.84 37.15 8.64
CA VAL A 366 -5.93 35.68 8.59
C VAL A 366 -4.56 35.03 8.78
N PHE A 367 -3.51 35.54 8.13
CA PHE A 367 -2.15 35.02 8.26
C PHE A 367 -1.61 35.11 9.70
N ASP A 368 -1.83 36.24 10.36
CA ASP A 368 -1.31 36.51 11.71
C ASP A 368 -2.05 35.69 12.79
N THR A 369 -3.37 35.59 12.67
CA THR A 369 -4.24 34.97 13.69
C THR A 369 -4.41 33.46 13.53
N THR A 370 -4.34 32.94 12.30
CA THR A 370 -4.58 31.52 12.04
C THR A 370 -3.31 30.72 12.32
N ASN A 371 -3.27 30.04 13.47
CA ASN A 371 -2.14 29.21 13.90
C ASN A 371 -2.58 27.80 14.27
N VAL A 372 -1.72 26.82 14.02
CA VAL A 372 -1.88 25.43 14.45
C VAL A 372 -0.91 25.14 15.60
N THR A 373 -1.41 24.49 16.64
CA THR A 373 -0.62 24.04 17.80
C THR A 373 -0.46 22.52 17.76
N GLU A 374 0.40 21.98 18.62
CA GLU A 374 0.52 20.52 18.80
C GLU A 374 -0.80 19.86 19.22
N SER A 375 -1.60 20.56 20.03
CA SER A 375 -2.90 20.12 20.52
C SER A 375 -4.05 20.20 19.50
N SER A 376 -3.85 20.85 18.34
CA SER A 376 -4.90 20.96 17.32
C SER A 376 -5.23 19.58 16.75
N ASN A 377 -6.52 19.26 16.65
CA ASN A 377 -6.98 18.02 16.00
C ASN A 377 -7.00 18.17 14.46
N ILE A 378 -7.14 17.05 13.73
CA ILE A 378 -7.10 17.00 12.27
C ILE A 378 -8.19 17.88 11.65
N SER A 379 -9.42 17.82 12.17
CA SER A 379 -10.54 18.64 11.70
C SER A 379 -10.27 20.14 11.87
N ASP A 380 -9.74 20.55 13.03
CA ASP A 380 -9.36 21.93 13.31
C ASP A 380 -8.28 22.43 12.34
N ILE A 381 -7.28 21.58 12.05
CA ILE A 381 -6.21 21.90 11.10
C ILE A 381 -6.79 22.06 9.69
N LYS A 382 -7.67 21.14 9.25
CA LYS A 382 -8.35 21.24 7.95
C LYS A 382 -9.18 22.52 7.84
N SER A 383 -9.96 22.85 8.88
CA SER A 383 -10.76 24.08 8.94
C SER A 383 -9.88 25.34 8.87
N LYS A 384 -8.81 25.41 9.66
CA LYS A 384 -7.84 26.50 9.60
C LYS A 384 -7.13 26.61 8.25
N THR A 385 -6.83 25.48 7.61
CA THR A 385 -6.26 25.45 6.26
C THR A 385 -7.25 26.03 5.25
N LYS A 386 -8.53 25.67 5.34
CA LYS A 386 -9.58 26.22 4.49
C LYS A 386 -9.72 27.75 4.66
N ASN A 387 -9.65 28.26 5.88
CA ASN A 387 -9.64 29.72 6.11
C ASN A 387 -8.47 30.42 5.40
N ILE A 388 -7.29 29.79 5.37
CA ILE A 388 -6.14 30.29 4.61
C ILE A 388 -6.39 30.22 3.10
N GLU A 389 -6.96 29.12 2.60
CA GLU A 389 -7.32 28.96 1.18
C GLU A 389 -8.34 29.99 0.72
N ASP A 390 -9.38 30.24 1.52
CA ASP A 390 -10.40 31.26 1.25
C ASP A 390 -9.77 32.67 1.21
N ALA A 391 -8.81 32.96 2.10
CA ALA A 391 -8.05 34.20 2.07
C ALA A 391 -7.14 34.33 0.84
N ILE A 392 -6.47 33.24 0.42
CA ILE A 392 -5.69 33.19 -0.82
C ILE A 392 -6.59 33.49 -2.03
N ASN A 393 -7.76 32.84 -2.10
CA ASN A 393 -8.71 33.01 -3.20
C ASN A 393 -9.22 34.46 -3.26
N SER A 394 -9.65 35.01 -2.12
CA SER A 394 -10.12 36.40 -2.01
C SER A 394 -9.03 37.40 -2.43
N LEU A 395 -7.80 37.26 -1.94
CA LEU A 395 -6.69 38.15 -2.32
C LEU A 395 -6.33 38.00 -3.81
N THR A 396 -6.33 36.77 -4.34
CA THR A 396 -6.08 36.50 -5.77
C THR A 396 -7.13 37.17 -6.64
N GLN A 397 -8.40 37.11 -6.24
CA GLN A 397 -9.49 37.80 -6.94
C GLN A 397 -9.27 39.31 -6.92
N LYS A 398 -8.99 39.92 -5.76
CA LYS A 398 -8.68 41.35 -5.65
C LYS A 398 -7.51 41.76 -6.55
N ILE A 399 -6.45 40.94 -6.63
CA ILE A 399 -5.30 41.17 -7.53
C ILE A 399 -5.72 41.13 -9.00
N ASN A 400 -6.56 40.17 -9.40
CA ASN A 400 -7.03 40.05 -10.77
C ASN A 400 -7.99 41.19 -11.15
N ASP A 401 -8.85 41.60 -10.23
CA ASP A 401 -9.74 42.76 -10.42
C ASP A 401 -8.93 44.04 -10.56
N ALA A 402 -7.86 44.22 -9.78
CA ALA A 402 -6.94 45.35 -9.95
C ALA A 402 -6.16 45.30 -11.28
N LYS A 403 -5.79 44.11 -11.77
CA LYS A 403 -5.21 43.94 -13.12
C LYS A 403 -6.18 44.30 -14.25
N SER A 404 -7.49 44.19 -14.04
CA SER A 404 -8.47 44.68 -15.03
C SER A 404 -8.49 46.21 -15.15
N HIS A 405 -7.92 46.92 -14.18
CA HIS A 405 -7.75 48.38 -14.15
C HIS A 405 -6.30 48.84 -14.37
N GLU A 406 -5.32 47.94 -14.25
CA GLU A 406 -3.93 48.20 -14.59
C GLU A 406 -3.71 47.91 -16.07
N VAL A 407 -3.86 48.95 -16.90
CA VAL A 407 -3.49 48.93 -18.32
C VAL A 407 -2.04 48.51 -18.42
N VAL A 408 -1.78 47.25 -18.76
CA VAL A 408 -0.52 46.83 -19.36
C VAL A 408 -0.34 47.76 -20.56
N PRO A 409 0.72 48.59 -20.62
CA PRO A 409 0.93 49.48 -21.75
C PRO A 409 0.84 48.63 -23.01
N PRO A 410 -0.01 49.00 -23.98
CA PRO A 410 -0.13 48.24 -25.21
C PRO A 410 1.26 48.12 -25.81
N SER A 411 1.62 46.94 -26.30
CA SER A 411 2.82 46.81 -27.14
C SER A 411 2.73 47.84 -28.28
N ASP A 412 3.87 48.25 -28.84
CA ASP A 412 3.93 49.21 -29.95
C ASP A 412 2.93 48.87 -31.07
N GLU A 413 2.71 47.57 -31.29
CA GLU A 413 1.73 47.04 -32.24
C GLU A 413 0.26 47.39 -31.90
N PHE A 414 -0.18 47.31 -30.64
CA PHE A 414 -1.55 47.72 -30.27
C PHE A 414 -1.71 49.25 -30.28
N LEU A 415 -0.64 50.00 -29.97
CA LEU A 415 -0.64 51.46 -30.13
C LEU A 415 -0.85 51.87 -31.60
N GLU A 416 -0.26 51.14 -32.55
CA GLU A 416 -0.50 51.34 -33.98
C GLU A 416 -1.94 51.00 -34.39
N ILE A 417 -2.49 49.90 -33.90
CA ILE A 417 -3.90 49.50 -34.14
C ILE A 417 -4.86 50.57 -33.62
N GLU A 418 -4.60 51.12 -32.43
CA GLU A 418 -5.42 52.20 -31.86
C GLU A 418 -5.34 53.49 -32.69
N LYS A 419 -4.13 53.87 -33.11
CA LYS A 419 -3.96 55.02 -34.00
C LYS A 419 -4.72 54.84 -35.32
N GLU A 420 -4.69 53.62 -35.90
CA GLU A 420 -5.42 53.31 -37.12
C GLU A 420 -6.94 53.43 -36.93
N PHE A 421 -7.48 52.87 -35.84
CA PHE A 421 -8.90 52.98 -35.51
C PHE A 421 -9.34 54.45 -35.37
N GLN A 422 -8.63 55.22 -34.55
CA GLN A 422 -8.92 56.64 -34.36
C GLN A 422 -8.79 57.45 -35.65
N GLY A 423 -7.82 57.11 -36.49
CA GLY A 423 -7.65 57.72 -37.81
C GLY A 423 -8.88 57.50 -38.70
N GLN A 424 -9.39 56.27 -38.74
CA GLN A 424 -10.60 55.93 -39.52
C GLN A 424 -11.86 56.60 -38.97
N LYS A 425 -12.04 56.64 -37.64
CA LYS A 425 -13.14 57.37 -36.98
C LYS A 425 -13.15 58.84 -37.42
N LYS A 426 -12.02 59.53 -37.31
CA LYS A 426 -11.88 60.94 -37.72
C LYS A 426 -12.16 61.17 -39.21
N GLN A 427 -11.77 60.23 -40.08
CA GLN A 427 -12.07 60.34 -41.51
C GLN A 427 -13.57 60.28 -41.79
N ILE A 428 -14.32 59.40 -41.10
CA ILE A 428 -15.77 59.32 -41.21
C ILE A 428 -16.42 60.60 -40.66
N GLU A 429 -16.04 61.04 -39.46
CA GLU A 429 -16.56 62.27 -38.85
C GLU A 429 -16.36 63.47 -39.78
N SER A 430 -15.15 63.65 -40.32
CA SER A 430 -14.86 64.72 -41.28
C SER A 430 -15.73 64.66 -42.54
N LYS A 431 -16.07 63.46 -43.03
CA LYS A 431 -16.93 63.30 -44.21
C LYS A 431 -18.40 63.54 -43.90
N LEU A 432 -18.86 63.17 -42.71
CA LEU A 432 -20.21 63.50 -42.23
C LEU A 432 -20.35 65.01 -42.02
N ASP A 433 -19.31 65.66 -41.50
CA ASP A 433 -19.25 67.12 -41.40
C ASP A 433 -19.26 67.77 -42.79
N GLU A 434 -18.54 67.22 -43.77
CA GLU A 434 -18.59 67.69 -45.17
C GLU A 434 -20.04 67.66 -45.70
N ILE A 435 -20.74 66.53 -45.54
CA ILE A 435 -22.15 66.38 -45.98
C ILE A 435 -23.07 67.43 -45.34
N CYS A 436 -22.92 67.69 -44.04
CA CYS A 436 -23.72 68.71 -43.35
C CYS A 436 -23.28 70.15 -43.65
N SER A 437 -22.01 70.36 -44.02
CA SER A 437 -21.48 71.67 -44.44
C SER A 437 -21.94 72.06 -45.84
N LEU A 438 -22.21 71.07 -46.69
CA LEU A 438 -22.86 71.16 -47.99
C LEU A 438 -24.35 71.48 -47.83
N LYS A 439 -24.67 72.49 -47.01
CA LYS A 439 -26.03 72.94 -46.71
C LYS A 439 -26.72 73.25 -48.04
N PHE A 440 -27.68 72.41 -48.40
CA PHE A 440 -28.60 72.72 -49.47
C PHE A 440 -29.45 73.87 -48.96
N ASN A 441 -29.24 75.06 -49.53
CA ASN A 441 -29.65 76.33 -48.94
C ASN A 441 -31.09 76.26 -48.37
N LYS A 442 -31.27 76.69 -47.11
CA LYS A 442 -32.45 76.44 -46.24
C LYS A 442 -33.80 76.71 -46.91
N THR A 443 -33.82 77.56 -47.92
CA THR A 443 -35.03 78.07 -48.59
C THR A 443 -35.61 77.13 -49.63
N TYR A 444 -34.85 76.18 -50.20
CA TYR A 444 -35.27 75.47 -51.43
C TYR A 444 -35.79 74.04 -51.24
N SER A 445 -35.47 73.39 -50.13
CA SER A 445 -36.08 72.12 -49.67
C SER A 445 -35.54 71.73 -48.29
N GLY A 446 -35.02 72.72 -47.55
CA GLY A 446 -34.09 72.58 -46.43
C GLY A 446 -34.67 72.01 -45.13
N GLN A 447 -35.85 71.40 -45.16
CA GLN A 447 -36.29 70.53 -44.06
C GLN A 447 -35.92 69.08 -44.38
N LEU A 448 -36.37 68.51 -45.50
CA LEU A 448 -36.26 67.06 -45.73
C LEU A 448 -34.84 66.55 -45.99
N ILE A 449 -33.99 67.29 -46.71
CA ILE A 449 -32.60 66.86 -46.97
C ILE A 449 -31.68 67.23 -45.81
N ASP A 450 -31.81 68.44 -45.25
CA ASP A 450 -30.98 68.85 -44.12
C ASP A 450 -31.29 68.00 -42.88
N GLU A 451 -32.56 67.73 -42.57
CA GLU A 451 -32.93 66.80 -41.48
C GLU A 451 -32.43 65.38 -41.76
N SER A 452 -32.47 64.94 -43.02
CA SER A 452 -31.93 63.62 -43.41
C SER A 452 -30.42 63.54 -43.28
N ASN A 453 -29.67 64.56 -43.70
CA ASN A 453 -28.21 64.61 -43.61
C ASN A 453 -27.75 64.72 -42.15
N GLU A 454 -28.40 65.56 -41.35
CA GLU A 454 -28.15 65.63 -39.90
C GLU A 454 -28.54 64.32 -39.21
N SER A 455 -29.62 63.65 -39.64
CA SER A 455 -29.98 62.32 -39.12
C SER A 455 -28.93 61.27 -39.48
N ILE A 456 -28.45 61.26 -40.73
CA ILE A 456 -27.36 60.38 -41.20
C ILE A 456 -26.11 60.61 -40.35
N LYS A 457 -25.69 61.87 -40.18
CA LYS A 457 -24.55 62.23 -39.32
C LYS A 457 -24.75 61.74 -37.91
N LYS A 458 -25.90 62.03 -37.29
CA LYS A 458 -26.21 61.61 -35.92
C LYS A 458 -26.17 60.10 -35.76
N ARG A 459 -26.86 59.34 -36.62
CA ARG A 459 -26.95 57.88 -36.52
C ARG A 459 -25.61 57.20 -36.78
N ILE A 460 -24.88 57.61 -37.82
CA ILE A 460 -23.56 57.02 -38.12
C ILE A 460 -22.56 57.36 -37.01
N SER A 461 -22.49 58.61 -36.56
CA SER A 461 -21.60 58.99 -35.45
C SER A 461 -21.95 58.26 -34.16
N GLN A 462 -23.24 58.12 -33.83
CA GLN A 462 -23.68 57.31 -32.70
C GLN A 462 -23.19 55.87 -32.84
N ARG A 463 -23.36 55.25 -34.01
CA ARG A 463 -22.96 53.85 -34.23
C ARG A 463 -21.45 53.65 -34.14
N VAL A 464 -20.66 54.58 -34.69
CA VAL A 464 -19.19 54.58 -34.57
C VAL A 464 -18.77 54.70 -33.10
N ASN A 465 -19.42 55.57 -32.32
CA ASN A 465 -19.14 55.75 -30.90
C ASN A 465 -19.58 54.54 -30.05
N GLU A 466 -20.71 53.89 -30.37
CA GLU A 466 -21.15 52.65 -29.72
C GLU A 466 -20.10 51.55 -29.85
N VAL A 467 -19.53 51.39 -31.05
CA VAL A 467 -18.54 50.33 -31.35
C VAL A 467 -17.21 50.58 -30.64
N TYR A 468 -16.80 51.84 -30.55
CA TYR A 468 -15.60 52.22 -29.82
C TYR A 468 -15.81 52.19 -28.29
N GLY A 469 -17.02 52.48 -27.80
CA GLY A 469 -17.37 52.47 -26.38
C GLY A 469 -17.37 53.82 -25.67
N ASP A 470 -17.57 54.90 -26.42
CA ASP A 470 -17.72 56.27 -25.87
C ASP A 470 -19.17 56.60 -25.45
N TYR A 471 -20.13 55.68 -25.63
CA TYR A 471 -21.56 55.96 -25.39
C TYR A 471 -22.08 55.31 -24.09
N PRO A 472 -22.51 56.10 -23.08
CA PRO A 472 -23.01 55.57 -21.81
C PRO A 472 -24.34 54.80 -21.97
N GLY A 473 -24.47 53.64 -21.30
CA GLY A 473 -25.75 52.91 -21.17
C GLY A 473 -25.96 51.70 -22.10
N TYR A 474 -24.96 51.31 -22.90
CA TYR A 474 -25.03 50.13 -23.78
C TYR A 474 -23.85 49.18 -23.53
N GLU A 475 -23.82 48.56 -22.34
CA GLU A 475 -22.70 47.70 -21.90
C GLU A 475 -22.46 46.46 -22.77
N THR A 476 -23.43 46.07 -23.60
CA THR A 476 -23.37 44.89 -24.48
C THR A 476 -22.81 45.15 -25.89
N LYS A 477 -22.44 46.39 -26.25
CA LYS A 477 -22.03 46.77 -27.62
C LYS A 477 -20.60 47.31 -27.77
N TYR A 478 -19.74 47.16 -26.77
CA TYR A 478 -18.35 47.67 -26.78
C TYR A 478 -17.38 46.79 -27.57
N TYR A 479 -17.68 46.57 -28.85
CA TYR A 479 -17.03 45.54 -29.63
C TYR A 479 -15.52 45.77 -29.85
N TYR A 480 -15.11 46.98 -30.24
CA TYR A 480 -13.68 47.27 -30.49
C TYR A 480 -12.89 47.44 -29.19
N ARG A 481 -13.38 48.22 -28.22
CA ARG A 481 -12.65 48.43 -26.95
C ARG A 481 -12.48 47.16 -26.14
N ARG A 482 -13.50 46.29 -26.16
CA ARG A 482 -13.40 44.95 -25.59
C ARG A 482 -12.33 44.12 -26.30
N ALA A 483 -12.37 44.02 -27.63
CA ALA A 483 -11.34 43.31 -28.39
C ALA A 483 -9.92 43.87 -28.16
N TYR A 484 -9.80 45.20 -28.06
CA TYR A 484 -8.55 45.90 -27.78
C TYR A 484 -8.01 45.58 -26.38
N ASN A 485 -8.88 45.57 -25.37
CA ASN A 485 -8.54 45.22 -23.99
C ASN A 485 -8.22 43.72 -23.83
N GLU A 486 -8.96 42.86 -24.54
CA GLU A 486 -8.73 41.41 -24.61
C GLU A 486 -7.50 41.03 -25.46
N ARG A 487 -6.84 42.02 -26.08
CA ARG A 487 -5.69 41.83 -26.99
C ARG A 487 -6.02 40.91 -28.19
N ASN A 488 -7.25 40.95 -28.67
CA ASN A 488 -7.70 40.23 -29.85
C ASN A 488 -7.45 41.06 -31.12
N LYS A 489 -6.28 40.87 -31.71
CA LYS A 489 -5.83 41.57 -32.93
C LYS A 489 -6.77 41.35 -34.13
N GLU A 490 -7.31 40.15 -34.28
CA GLU A 490 -8.15 39.79 -35.42
C GLU A 490 -9.48 40.54 -35.37
N ASP A 491 -10.10 40.59 -34.19
CA ASP A 491 -11.32 41.35 -33.98
C ASP A 491 -11.07 42.86 -34.09
N CYS A 492 -9.96 43.40 -33.56
CA CYS A 492 -9.62 44.81 -33.78
C CYS A 492 -9.53 45.17 -35.27
N LYS A 493 -8.84 44.35 -36.06
CA LYS A 493 -8.72 44.55 -37.52
C LYS A 493 -10.06 44.44 -38.23
N LYS A 494 -10.93 43.52 -37.79
CA LYS A 494 -12.30 43.37 -38.30
C LYS A 494 -13.11 44.66 -38.12
N TYR A 495 -13.09 45.28 -36.94
CA TYR A 495 -13.79 46.54 -36.68
C TYR A 495 -13.21 47.72 -37.45
N ILE A 496 -11.88 47.78 -37.61
CA ILE A 496 -11.21 48.79 -38.46
C ILE A 496 -11.66 48.64 -39.93
N ASN A 497 -11.77 47.41 -40.43
CA ASN A 497 -12.23 47.18 -41.81
C ASN A 497 -13.69 47.60 -42.02
N GLN A 498 -14.56 47.39 -41.02
CA GLN A 498 -15.95 47.88 -41.05
C GLN A 498 -15.99 49.42 -41.13
N LEU A 499 -15.17 50.13 -40.34
CA LEU A 499 -15.03 51.59 -40.43
C LEU A 499 -14.61 52.04 -41.83
N LYS A 500 -13.58 51.39 -42.41
CA LYS A 500 -13.14 51.68 -43.79
C LYS A 500 -14.26 51.50 -44.81
N ASN A 501 -15.10 50.49 -44.64
CA ASN A 501 -16.24 50.24 -45.52
C ASN A 501 -17.35 51.28 -45.36
N ILE A 502 -17.63 51.72 -44.13
CA ILE A 502 -18.57 52.83 -43.87
C ILE A 502 -18.05 54.14 -44.45
N TYR A 503 -16.76 54.44 -44.28
CA TYR A 503 -16.13 55.60 -44.89
C TYR A 503 -16.36 55.64 -46.40
N LYS A 504 -16.15 54.53 -47.13
CA LYS A 504 -16.40 54.47 -48.58
C LYS A 504 -17.86 54.79 -48.93
N ILE A 505 -18.82 54.33 -48.13
CA ILE A 505 -20.25 54.59 -48.35
C ILE A 505 -20.55 56.09 -48.14
N VAL A 506 -20.05 56.66 -47.05
CA VAL A 506 -20.24 58.08 -46.72
C VAL A 506 -19.56 58.97 -47.76
N ASP A 507 -18.34 58.63 -48.17
CA ASP A 507 -17.59 59.38 -49.19
C ASP A 507 -18.28 59.35 -50.57
N MET A 508 -18.82 58.19 -50.98
CA MET A 508 -19.65 58.11 -52.19
C MET A 508 -20.83 59.09 -52.13
N TYR A 509 -21.54 59.15 -50.99
CA TYR A 509 -22.68 60.04 -50.83
C TYR A 509 -22.27 61.52 -50.79
N ALA A 510 -21.20 61.86 -50.07
CA ALA A 510 -20.64 63.21 -50.04
C ALA A 510 -20.26 63.70 -51.44
N ASN A 511 -19.56 62.86 -52.22
CA ASN A 511 -19.17 63.18 -53.59
C ASN A 511 -20.38 63.41 -54.50
N TYR A 512 -21.43 62.59 -54.35
CA TYR A 512 -22.68 62.80 -55.07
C TYR A 512 -23.32 64.16 -54.74
N LEU A 513 -23.47 64.52 -53.47
CA LEU A 513 -24.06 65.80 -53.06
C LEU A 513 -23.22 66.99 -53.56
N LYS A 514 -21.90 66.87 -53.48
CA LYS A 514 -20.96 67.87 -53.98
C LYS A 514 -21.12 68.12 -55.48
N GLU A 515 -21.25 67.04 -56.26
CA GLU A 515 -21.53 67.16 -57.70
C GLU A 515 -22.90 67.78 -57.96
N ILE A 516 -23.95 67.41 -57.22
CA ILE A 516 -25.27 68.05 -57.36
C ILE A 516 -25.19 69.57 -57.12
N LEU A 517 -24.55 69.99 -56.03
CA LEU A 517 -24.40 71.39 -55.65
C LEU A 517 -23.64 72.20 -56.68
N LYS A 518 -22.61 71.61 -57.29
CA LYS A 518 -21.86 72.24 -58.39
C LYS A 518 -22.78 72.70 -59.53
N TYR A 519 -23.85 71.96 -59.85
CA TYR A 519 -24.80 72.36 -60.89
C TYR A 519 -25.89 73.30 -60.36
N ILE A 520 -26.45 73.00 -59.19
CA ILE A 520 -27.60 73.74 -58.65
C ILE A 520 -27.23 75.14 -58.17
N GLU A 521 -26.05 75.29 -57.55
CA GLU A 521 -25.55 76.57 -57.08
C GLU A 521 -24.64 77.28 -58.10
N SER A 522 -24.60 76.78 -59.33
CA SER A 522 -23.85 77.42 -60.40
C SER A 522 -24.45 78.80 -60.73
N GLU A 523 -23.62 79.85 -60.59
CA GLU A 523 -23.99 81.20 -61.03
C GLU A 523 -24.28 81.27 -62.54
N ASP A 524 -23.62 80.40 -63.32
CA ASP A 524 -23.81 80.29 -64.76
C ASP A 524 -25.22 79.79 -65.12
N ALA A 525 -25.82 78.91 -64.31
CA ALA A 525 -27.15 78.36 -64.57
C ALA A 525 -28.30 79.36 -64.33
N LYS A 526 -28.05 80.46 -63.58
CA LYS A 526 -29.02 81.52 -63.26
C LYS A 526 -30.40 80.99 -62.81
N LEU A 527 -30.41 79.91 -62.05
CA LEU A 527 -31.65 79.29 -61.57
C LEU A 527 -32.30 80.17 -60.51
N SER A 528 -33.61 80.42 -60.64
CA SER A 528 -34.38 81.00 -59.55
C SER A 528 -34.56 80.00 -58.42
N ASP A 529 -34.77 80.53 -57.23
CA ASP A 529 -35.06 79.82 -55.98
C ASP A 529 -36.15 78.75 -56.14
N GLU A 530 -37.27 79.09 -56.80
CA GLU A 530 -38.39 78.17 -57.07
C GLU A 530 -37.97 76.98 -57.97
N ILE A 531 -37.08 77.23 -58.93
CA ILE A 531 -36.61 76.18 -59.86
C ILE A 531 -35.59 75.28 -59.16
N LYS A 532 -34.69 75.87 -58.36
CA LYS A 532 -33.78 75.11 -57.50
C LYS A 532 -34.58 74.15 -56.61
N GLN A 533 -35.67 74.65 -55.99
CA GLN A 533 -36.56 73.84 -55.17
C GLN A 533 -37.19 72.66 -55.93
N LYS A 534 -37.83 72.93 -57.08
CA LYS A 534 -38.47 71.87 -57.88
C LYS A 534 -37.48 70.80 -58.35
N ILE A 535 -36.26 71.20 -58.71
CA ILE A 535 -35.21 70.27 -59.12
C ILE A 535 -34.76 69.41 -57.93
N MET A 536 -34.55 70.04 -56.77
CA MET A 536 -34.15 69.35 -55.54
C MET A 536 -35.19 68.33 -55.09
N GLU A 537 -36.46 68.70 -54.98
CA GLU A 537 -37.52 67.77 -54.54
C GLU A 537 -37.65 66.58 -55.50
N LYS A 538 -37.89 66.87 -56.79
CA LYS A 538 -38.25 65.85 -57.77
C LYS A 538 -37.09 64.94 -58.18
N TYR A 539 -35.86 65.47 -58.21
CA TYR A 539 -34.72 64.75 -58.76
C TYR A 539 -33.65 64.41 -57.74
N VAL A 540 -33.66 65.00 -56.54
CA VAL A 540 -32.70 64.70 -55.47
C VAL A 540 -33.41 64.04 -54.29
N SER A 541 -34.37 64.70 -53.64
CA SER A 541 -35.05 64.19 -52.43
C SER A 541 -35.77 62.87 -52.68
N ASP A 542 -36.77 62.87 -53.55
CA ASP A 542 -37.67 61.73 -53.77
C ASP A 542 -36.95 60.48 -54.32
N PRO A 543 -36.16 60.57 -55.42
CA PRO A 543 -35.57 59.36 -56.00
C PRO A 543 -34.44 58.78 -55.15
N THR A 544 -33.91 59.52 -54.17
CA THR A 544 -32.81 59.05 -53.31
C THR A 544 -33.25 58.71 -51.88
N GLU A 545 -34.50 58.95 -51.50
CA GLU A 545 -35.00 58.76 -50.13
C GLU A 545 -34.64 57.38 -49.56
N SER A 546 -34.96 56.31 -50.30
CA SER A 546 -34.62 54.95 -49.88
C SER A 546 -33.11 54.73 -49.73
N SER A 547 -32.29 55.28 -50.64
CA SER A 547 -30.83 55.17 -50.56
C SER A 547 -30.27 55.93 -49.36
N ARG A 548 -30.78 57.13 -49.07
CA ARG A 548 -30.41 57.93 -47.90
C ARG A 548 -30.80 57.24 -46.59
N SER A 549 -32.01 56.69 -46.51
CA SER A 549 -32.47 55.92 -45.35
C SER A 549 -31.63 54.65 -45.10
N ASN A 550 -31.19 53.98 -46.17
CA ASN A 550 -30.27 52.84 -46.07
C ASN A 550 -28.88 53.23 -45.56
N ILE A 551 -28.40 54.44 -45.88
CA ILE A 551 -27.14 54.99 -45.36
C ILE A 551 -27.31 55.42 -43.89
N GLU A 552 -28.45 56.01 -43.54
CA GLU A 552 -28.77 56.39 -42.17
C GLU A 552 -28.81 55.18 -41.22
N ASN A 553 -29.37 54.07 -41.69
CA ASN A 553 -29.59 52.84 -40.91
C ASN A 553 -28.62 51.71 -41.28
N LEU A 554 -27.39 52.05 -41.65
CA LEU A 554 -26.38 51.04 -41.99
C LEU A 554 -26.24 50.02 -40.86
N ASN A 555 -26.48 48.76 -41.19
CA ASN A 555 -26.20 47.67 -40.27
C ASN A 555 -24.69 47.48 -40.15
N TRP A 556 -24.15 47.90 -39.01
CA TRP A 556 -22.73 47.79 -38.68
C TRP A 556 -22.17 46.37 -38.89
N ASP A 557 -22.93 45.36 -38.49
CA ASP A 557 -22.45 43.97 -38.48
C ASP A 557 -22.39 43.34 -39.90
N TYR A 558 -23.06 43.97 -40.87
CA TYR A 558 -23.17 43.45 -42.23
C TYR A 558 -21.91 43.70 -43.07
N TYR A 559 -21.20 44.82 -42.84
CA TYR A 559 -20.09 45.27 -43.70
C TYR A 559 -18.71 44.76 -43.28
N VAL A 560 -18.64 43.57 -42.68
CA VAL A 560 -17.39 42.88 -42.36
C VAL A 560 -16.67 42.45 -43.64
N ARG A 561 -17.42 41.95 -44.62
CA ARG A 561 -16.88 41.46 -45.91
C ARG A 561 -16.88 42.59 -46.93
N ASN A 562 -15.76 42.75 -47.64
CA ASN A 562 -15.62 43.80 -48.64
C ASN A 562 -16.59 43.62 -49.82
N GLU A 563 -16.98 42.40 -50.15
CA GLU A 563 -17.91 42.09 -51.24
C GLU A 563 -19.31 42.70 -51.00
N ASP A 564 -19.82 42.61 -49.77
CA ASP A 564 -21.13 43.17 -49.40
C ASP A 564 -21.12 44.71 -49.47
N ASN A 565 -20.01 45.34 -49.05
CA ASN A 565 -19.80 46.77 -49.20
C ASN A 565 -19.75 47.20 -50.68
N VAL A 566 -19.00 46.47 -51.52
CA VAL A 566 -18.89 46.75 -52.95
C VAL A 566 -20.26 46.66 -53.62
N LYS A 567 -21.04 45.63 -53.28
CA LYS A 567 -22.41 45.46 -53.79
C LYS A 567 -23.32 46.61 -53.36
N PHE A 568 -23.32 46.97 -52.08
CA PHE A 568 -24.11 48.09 -51.57
C PHE A 568 -23.75 49.41 -52.27
N ILE A 569 -22.45 49.73 -52.37
CA ILE A 569 -21.97 50.94 -53.05
C ILE A 569 -22.42 50.94 -54.51
N ALA A 570 -22.25 49.83 -55.24
CA ALA A 570 -22.66 49.75 -56.64
C ALA A 570 -24.17 49.99 -56.83
N GLU A 571 -25.00 49.40 -55.97
CA GLU A 571 -26.45 49.56 -56.01
C GLU A 571 -26.89 51.00 -55.73
N LYS A 572 -26.36 51.62 -54.66
CA LYS A 572 -26.74 52.99 -54.29
C LYS A 572 -26.16 54.03 -55.23
N LYS A 573 -24.91 53.82 -55.69
CA LYS A 573 -24.27 54.68 -56.69
C LYS A 573 -25.09 54.77 -57.96
N LYS A 574 -25.68 53.67 -58.45
CA LYS A 574 -26.58 53.69 -59.61
C LYS A 574 -27.78 54.62 -59.42
N VAL A 575 -28.36 54.65 -58.21
CA VAL A 575 -29.47 55.55 -57.87
C VAL A 575 -29.01 57.01 -57.87
N PHE A 576 -27.86 57.29 -57.26
CA PHE A 576 -27.26 58.62 -57.19
C PHE A 576 -26.84 59.14 -58.58
N ASP A 577 -26.18 58.32 -59.39
CA ASP A 577 -25.78 58.68 -60.76
C ASP A 577 -27.00 58.98 -61.64
N ASN A 578 -28.08 58.18 -61.52
CA ASN A 578 -29.34 58.44 -62.23
C ASN A 578 -30.01 59.74 -61.77
N SER A 579 -29.98 60.02 -60.48
CA SER A 579 -30.48 61.28 -59.91
C SER A 579 -29.68 62.48 -60.42
N LEU A 580 -28.34 62.40 -60.37
CA LEU A 580 -27.44 63.42 -60.90
C LEU A 580 -27.68 63.66 -62.39
N ALA A 581 -27.85 62.61 -63.20
CA ALA A 581 -28.17 62.74 -64.61
C ALA A 581 -29.47 63.51 -64.83
N LYS A 582 -30.53 63.27 -64.04
CA LYS A 582 -31.80 64.01 -64.11
C LYS A 582 -31.66 65.46 -63.66
N VAL A 583 -30.84 65.75 -62.65
CA VAL A 583 -30.54 67.14 -62.23
C VAL A 583 -29.82 67.88 -63.33
N LYS A 584 -28.72 67.30 -63.85
CA LYS A 584 -27.98 67.83 -65.00
C LYS A 584 -28.92 68.10 -66.17
N GLN A 585 -29.81 67.16 -66.48
CA GLN A 585 -30.80 67.25 -67.54
C GLN A 585 -31.81 68.39 -67.32
N ALA A 586 -32.34 68.54 -66.11
CA ALA A 586 -33.29 69.60 -65.79
C ALA A 586 -32.66 71.00 -65.91
N ILE A 587 -31.42 71.14 -65.44
CA ILE A 587 -30.66 72.40 -65.52
C ILE A 587 -30.30 72.69 -66.98
N PHE A 588 -29.82 71.69 -67.71
CA PHE A 588 -29.54 71.79 -69.13
C PHE A 588 -30.77 72.29 -69.90
N ASN A 589 -31.94 71.68 -69.69
CA ASN A 589 -33.19 72.09 -70.31
C ASN A 589 -33.57 73.53 -69.95
N LYS A 590 -33.37 73.94 -68.70
CA LYS A 590 -33.64 75.33 -68.27
C LYS A 590 -32.73 76.31 -68.99
N MET A 591 -31.43 76.04 -69.04
CA MET A 591 -30.46 76.89 -69.73
C MET A 591 -30.75 76.99 -71.22
N ILE A 592 -31.13 75.88 -71.87
CA ILE A 592 -31.57 75.89 -73.27
C ILE A 592 -32.85 76.73 -73.43
N ASN A 593 -33.87 76.53 -72.60
CA ASN A 593 -35.10 77.32 -72.67
C ASN A 593 -34.85 78.82 -72.47
N ASP A 594 -33.86 79.22 -71.66
CA ASP A 594 -33.47 80.63 -71.49
C ASP A 594 -32.71 81.20 -72.69
N MET A 595 -32.02 80.34 -73.45
CA MET A 595 -31.33 80.75 -74.68
C MET A 595 -32.30 81.06 -75.83
N PHE A 596 -33.52 80.50 -75.82
CA PHE A 596 -34.52 80.70 -76.87
C PHE A 596 -35.77 81.41 -76.35
N GLU A 597 -36.12 82.54 -76.96
CA GLU A 597 -37.41 83.19 -76.77
C GLU A 597 -38.42 82.63 -77.76
N LYS A 598 -39.56 82.13 -77.29
CA LYS A 598 -40.68 81.80 -78.19
C LYS A 598 -41.34 83.10 -78.65
N THR A 599 -41.60 83.23 -79.94
CA THR A 599 -42.39 84.35 -80.48
C THR A 599 -43.89 84.03 -80.43
N ASP A 600 -44.74 84.99 -80.80
CA ASP A 600 -46.19 84.78 -80.93
C ASP A 600 -46.54 83.80 -82.07
N GLU A 601 -45.60 83.53 -82.99
CA GLU A 601 -45.75 82.56 -84.07
C GLU A 601 -45.31 81.15 -83.65
N ALA A 602 -46.10 80.15 -84.03
CA ALA A 602 -45.80 78.76 -83.72
C ALA A 602 -44.49 78.31 -84.40
N SER A 603 -43.59 77.68 -83.64
CA SER A 603 -42.28 77.19 -84.09
C SER A 603 -41.28 78.27 -84.55
N VAL A 604 -41.55 79.55 -84.24
CA VAL A 604 -40.63 80.66 -84.47
C VAL A 604 -40.03 81.13 -83.16
N TYR A 605 -38.70 81.20 -83.10
CA TYR A 605 -37.94 81.54 -81.91
C TYR A 605 -36.93 82.66 -82.18
N LYS A 606 -36.53 83.38 -81.13
CA LYS A 606 -35.37 84.28 -81.14
C LYS A 606 -34.29 83.75 -80.22
N ILE A 607 -33.04 83.77 -80.65
CA ILE A 607 -31.93 83.41 -79.77
C ILE A 607 -31.56 84.64 -78.92
N LYS A 608 -31.59 84.51 -77.59
CA LYS A 608 -31.21 85.58 -76.64
C LYS A 608 -29.70 85.73 -76.45
N THR A 609 -28.90 84.77 -76.90
CA THR A 609 -27.47 84.63 -76.58
C THR A 609 -26.55 84.55 -77.81
N PHE A 610 -25.30 84.96 -77.62
CA PHE A 610 -24.33 85.31 -78.68
C PHE A 610 -23.91 84.14 -79.59
N LEU A 611 -23.71 84.46 -80.88
CA LEU A 611 -23.06 83.59 -81.88
C LEU A 611 -21.76 84.28 -82.37
N PRO A 612 -20.65 83.54 -82.62
CA PRO A 612 -19.36 84.10 -83.01
C PRO A 612 -19.36 84.65 -84.45
N ASP A 613 -18.49 85.65 -84.68
CA ASP A 613 -18.39 86.50 -85.89
C ASP A 613 -18.08 85.79 -87.22
N LYS A 614 -17.77 84.50 -87.24
CA LYS A 614 -17.45 83.76 -88.46
C LYS A 614 -18.32 82.52 -88.62
N THR A 615 -19.45 82.70 -89.27
CA THR A 615 -20.13 81.61 -89.99
C THR A 615 -19.37 81.38 -91.30
N ILE A 616 -18.56 80.32 -91.37
CA ILE A 616 -18.12 79.82 -92.68
C ILE A 616 -19.39 79.27 -93.34
N ARG A 617 -19.66 79.68 -94.59
CA ARG A 617 -20.85 79.37 -95.40
C ARG A 617 -21.04 77.88 -95.75
N ASP A 618 -20.57 76.95 -94.93
CA ASP A 618 -20.95 75.54 -95.02
C ASP A 618 -22.19 75.31 -94.14
N GLU A 619 -23.28 74.94 -94.80
CA GLU A 619 -24.70 74.95 -94.36
C GLU A 619 -25.06 74.13 -93.10
N LYS A 620 -24.09 73.66 -92.29
CA LYS A 620 -24.33 72.61 -91.29
C LYS A 620 -23.91 72.88 -89.84
N GLN A 621 -23.24 73.98 -89.51
CA GLN A 621 -22.80 74.23 -88.12
C GLN A 621 -22.83 75.72 -87.73
N LEU A 622 -23.69 76.13 -86.78
CA LEU A 622 -23.45 77.34 -85.99
C LEU A 622 -22.51 76.98 -84.84
N TYR A 623 -21.41 77.73 -84.71
CA TYR A 623 -20.57 77.67 -83.53
C TYR A 623 -21.22 78.50 -82.42
N PHE A 624 -21.22 78.02 -81.19
CA PHE A 624 -21.59 78.84 -80.04
C PHE A 624 -20.33 79.34 -79.35
N ASP A 625 -20.42 80.50 -78.71
CA ASP A 625 -19.33 80.96 -77.86
C ASP A 625 -19.12 79.97 -76.70
N LYS A 626 -17.91 79.41 -76.60
CA LYS A 626 -17.52 78.52 -75.50
C LYS A 626 -17.51 79.24 -74.14
N SER A 627 -17.57 80.58 -74.14
CA SER A 627 -17.76 81.38 -72.93
C SER A 627 -19.19 81.34 -72.38
N LEU A 628 -20.17 80.80 -73.14
CA LEU A 628 -21.55 80.75 -72.67
C LEU A 628 -21.64 79.90 -71.38
N PRO A 629 -22.52 80.29 -70.45
CA PRO A 629 -22.74 79.56 -69.20
C PRO A 629 -22.94 78.05 -69.39
N LEU A 630 -23.61 77.65 -70.47
CA LEU A 630 -23.85 76.25 -70.82
C LEU A 630 -22.55 75.45 -71.00
N PHE A 631 -21.53 76.01 -71.69
CA PHE A 631 -20.26 75.32 -71.96
C PHE A 631 -19.29 75.39 -70.79
N LYS A 632 -19.52 76.29 -69.82
CA LYS A 632 -18.78 76.29 -68.55
C LYS A 632 -19.25 75.18 -67.62
N LEU A 633 -20.56 74.93 -67.60
CA LEU A 633 -21.16 73.93 -66.71
C LEU A 633 -21.15 72.52 -67.33
N PHE A 634 -21.28 72.42 -68.66
CA PHE A 634 -21.32 71.16 -69.40
C PHE A 634 -20.18 71.10 -70.43
N SER A 635 -19.17 70.26 -70.15
CA SER A 635 -17.88 70.27 -70.87
C SER A 635 -17.93 69.65 -72.28
N LYS A 636 -18.99 68.92 -72.63
CA LYS A 636 -19.04 68.10 -73.87
C LYS A 636 -20.25 68.39 -74.76
N VAL A 637 -20.92 69.53 -74.55
CA VAL A 637 -22.08 69.93 -75.37
C VAL A 637 -21.65 70.10 -76.83
N ARG A 638 -22.32 69.39 -77.74
CA ARG A 638 -22.23 69.61 -79.20
C ARG A 638 -23.56 70.13 -79.68
N VAL A 639 -23.53 71.12 -80.58
CA VAL A 639 -24.73 71.64 -81.22
C VAL A 639 -24.71 71.27 -82.70
N ASN A 640 -25.65 70.42 -83.11
CA ASN A 640 -25.80 70.01 -84.50
C ASN A 640 -27.02 70.68 -85.11
N PHE A 641 -26.81 71.34 -86.24
CA PHE A 641 -27.87 71.94 -87.04
C PHE A 641 -28.18 70.99 -88.17
N ASN A 642 -29.33 70.32 -88.09
CA ASN A 642 -29.72 69.33 -89.07
C ASN A 642 -30.77 69.89 -90.02
N THR A 643 -30.48 69.83 -91.30
CA THR A 643 -31.36 70.25 -92.41
C THR A 643 -32.14 69.08 -93.02
N PHE A 644 -32.02 67.89 -92.43
CA PHE A 644 -32.71 66.67 -92.85
C PHE A 644 -33.34 65.96 -91.64
N LEU A 645 -34.66 65.83 -91.66
CA LEU A 645 -35.41 64.93 -90.80
C LEU A 645 -36.44 64.20 -91.67
N GLU A 646 -36.42 62.87 -91.64
CA GLU A 646 -37.41 62.02 -92.34
C GLU A 646 -37.57 62.32 -93.85
N GLY A 647 -36.46 62.68 -94.52
CA GLY A 647 -36.43 62.88 -95.99
C GLY A 647 -36.86 64.26 -96.47
N THR A 648 -37.32 65.16 -95.60
CA THR A 648 -37.67 66.54 -95.96
C THR A 648 -36.45 67.46 -95.86
N LYS A 649 -36.08 68.12 -96.95
CA LYS A 649 -34.99 69.12 -96.99
C LYS A 649 -35.55 70.48 -96.56
N ILE A 650 -35.05 71.00 -95.44
CA ILE A 650 -35.38 72.34 -94.91
C ILE A 650 -34.23 73.32 -95.18
N LYS A 651 -34.50 74.63 -95.12
CA LYS A 651 -33.59 75.67 -95.66
C LYS A 651 -32.25 75.82 -94.94
N GLY A 652 -32.11 75.37 -93.69
CA GLY A 652 -30.90 75.59 -92.91
C GLY A 652 -30.69 77.07 -92.60
N ILE A 653 -29.44 77.52 -92.57
CA ILE A 653 -29.11 78.94 -92.34
C ILE A 653 -29.25 79.69 -93.66
N TYR A 654 -30.07 80.75 -93.69
CA TYR A 654 -30.24 81.61 -94.85
C TYR A 654 -30.38 83.07 -94.45
N GLU A 655 -30.12 83.98 -95.38
CA GLU A 655 -30.30 85.41 -95.17
C GLU A 655 -31.63 85.87 -95.78
N GLN A 656 -32.42 86.61 -95.01
CA GLN A 656 -33.67 87.20 -95.48
C GLN A 656 -33.85 88.57 -94.82
N ASP A 657 -34.12 89.60 -95.62
CA ASP A 657 -34.31 90.99 -95.19
C ASP A 657 -33.12 91.56 -94.38
N GLY A 658 -31.89 91.17 -94.75
CA GLY A 658 -30.65 91.59 -94.08
C GLY A 658 -30.44 90.92 -92.71
N LYS A 659 -31.23 89.91 -92.35
CA LYS A 659 -31.08 89.12 -91.13
C LYS A 659 -30.76 87.67 -91.45
N LEU A 660 -29.85 87.07 -90.67
CA LEU A 660 -29.61 85.64 -90.70
C LEU A 660 -30.75 84.93 -89.97
N ARG A 661 -31.37 83.98 -90.68
CA ARG A 661 -32.40 83.08 -90.17
C ARG A 661 -31.91 81.65 -90.23
N PHE A 662 -32.45 80.80 -89.37
CA PHE A 662 -32.21 79.36 -89.42
C PHE A 662 -33.53 78.61 -89.45
N GLU A 663 -33.72 77.73 -90.42
CA GLU A 663 -34.85 76.80 -90.47
C GLU A 663 -34.32 75.36 -90.39
N GLY A 664 -34.54 74.70 -89.26
CA GLY A 664 -34.07 73.33 -89.08
C GLY A 664 -34.22 72.76 -87.68
N PHE A 665 -33.45 71.70 -87.38
CA PHE A 665 -33.43 71.07 -86.07
C PHE A 665 -32.11 71.35 -85.35
N ILE A 666 -32.20 71.75 -84.08
CA ILE A 666 -31.03 71.97 -83.21
C ILE A 666 -30.94 70.80 -82.24
N GLN A 667 -29.85 70.04 -82.32
CA GLN A 667 -29.59 68.96 -81.38
C GLN A 667 -28.44 69.35 -80.47
N PHE A 668 -28.71 69.40 -79.19
CA PHE A 668 -27.67 69.47 -78.18
C PHE A 668 -27.37 68.06 -77.68
N TYR A 669 -26.09 67.69 -77.68
CA TYR A 669 -25.63 66.40 -77.21
C TYR A 669 -24.57 66.57 -76.13
N ASP A 670 -24.82 66.02 -74.94
CA ASP A 670 -23.81 65.77 -73.93
C ASP A 670 -23.70 64.25 -73.71
N PRO A 671 -22.54 63.62 -73.98
CA PRO A 671 -22.34 62.19 -73.76
C PRO A 671 -22.48 61.76 -72.29
N GLU A 672 -22.42 62.68 -71.32
CA GLU A 672 -22.66 62.39 -69.89
C GLU A 672 -24.15 62.38 -69.52
N ILE A 673 -25.04 62.80 -70.44
CA ILE A 673 -26.50 62.75 -70.30
C ILE A 673 -27.05 61.99 -71.52
N PRO A 674 -26.97 60.65 -71.55
CA PRO A 674 -27.54 59.88 -72.64
C PRO A 674 -29.06 60.09 -72.61
N TYR A 675 -29.62 60.46 -73.76
CA TYR A 675 -30.97 61.00 -73.98
C TYR A 675 -31.10 62.52 -73.87
N TYR A 676 -30.70 63.23 -74.94
CA TYR A 676 -31.54 64.30 -75.46
C TYR A 676 -31.35 64.49 -76.97
N LYS A 677 -32.47 64.37 -77.70
CA LYS A 677 -32.73 65.02 -78.97
C LYS A 677 -33.74 66.09 -78.58
N TYR A 678 -33.40 67.38 -78.57
CA TYR A 678 -34.44 68.39 -78.51
C TYR A 678 -35.24 68.26 -79.83
N ILE A 679 -36.41 67.62 -79.74
CA ILE A 679 -37.39 67.54 -80.82
C ILE A 679 -38.22 68.80 -80.69
N GLY A 680 -37.75 69.89 -81.29
CA GLY A 680 -38.62 71.00 -81.61
C GLY A 680 -39.57 70.56 -82.69
N THR A 681 -40.72 69.98 -82.31
CA THR A 681 -41.88 69.69 -83.15
C THR A 681 -41.64 68.83 -84.40
N ALA A 682 -42.70 68.28 -85.01
CA ALA A 682 -42.61 67.65 -86.34
C ALA A 682 -42.26 68.67 -87.46
N ASN A 683 -42.11 69.95 -87.10
CA ASN A 683 -41.92 71.07 -87.99
C ASN A 683 -40.56 71.72 -87.70
N PRO A 684 -39.82 72.16 -88.73
CA PRO A 684 -38.58 72.90 -88.54
C PRO A 684 -38.78 74.13 -87.65
N ILE A 685 -37.77 74.45 -86.84
CA ILE A 685 -37.75 75.69 -86.06
C ILE A 685 -37.24 76.80 -86.97
N THR A 686 -37.95 77.93 -87.03
CA THR A 686 -37.43 79.16 -87.64
C THR A 686 -36.86 80.06 -86.56
N ILE A 687 -35.58 80.40 -86.68
CA ILE A 687 -34.96 81.48 -85.89
C ILE A 687 -35.01 82.74 -86.73
N ASP A 688 -35.80 83.72 -86.32
CA ASP A 688 -36.08 84.93 -87.11
C ASP A 688 -34.98 86.01 -87.03
N GLU A 689 -34.19 85.97 -85.97
CA GLU A 689 -33.12 86.94 -85.74
C GLU A 689 -31.95 86.25 -85.05
N ILE A 690 -30.91 85.98 -85.83
CA ILE A 690 -29.59 85.65 -85.32
C ILE A 690 -28.86 86.98 -85.07
N THR A 691 -28.82 87.42 -83.82
CA THR A 691 -28.10 88.63 -83.42
C THR A 691 -26.59 88.36 -83.44
N ILE A 692 -25.91 88.78 -84.52
CA ILE A 692 -24.44 88.87 -84.58
C ILE A 692 -24.05 90.27 -84.14
N LYS A 693 -23.17 90.40 -83.14
CA LYS A 693 -22.68 91.70 -82.71
C LYS A 693 -21.42 92.01 -83.52
N ALA A 694 -21.43 93.05 -84.33
CA ALA A 694 -20.19 93.67 -84.79
C ALA A 694 -19.46 94.22 -83.55
N GLN A 695 -18.15 93.96 -83.43
CA GLN A 695 -17.31 94.58 -82.39
C GLN A 695 -17.33 96.10 -82.50
#